data_AF-A0A9D3SSD5-F1
#
_entry.id   AF-A0A9D3SSD5-F1
#
_cell.length_a   1.000
_cell.length_b   1.000
_cell.length_c   1.000
_cell.angle_alpha   90.00
_cell.angle_beta   90.00
_cell.angle_gamma   90.00
#
_symmetry.space_group_name_H-M   'P 1'
#
loop_
_entity.id
_entity.type
_entity.pdbx_description
1 polymer ?
#
loop_
_entity_poly.entity_id
_entity_poly.type
_entity_poly.pdbx_seq_one_letter_code
_entity_poly.pdbx_strand_id
1 'polypeptide(L)'
;MAVLSCLRILLIWNLLVCVNGGEFVKPPSGTVYTLAEEDAHLPCKFEPSKDEVIIQVIWTHINSDGTEEQIITAHHQDGQLESPAYTGRVRFENSNPIINSALIIQNTMLSDEGRYTCTIATFPSGSVKTQVSLTVWTKPISTLDPVILVEGQSFRLAATCRAMAKPQPGLSWDTDLPGQSQNRSLDNGVTSIQYLLHPLRSMNGRKLDCLVWHPSLKSSLRLTNQLVVHYPPEATISGYNENWYLDLEGAQLQCNGAGNPKPQNFTWSRKDGGLPDGVTVEKDILRFDRPLRLTDAGVYKCVATNVVGSGKVDIKIEVAAEPKNPTSFDSLLLIIIGGVAALLVLILVIVVITVNRHHKKRNKQLVMELDEKKEEISTLSRQASIRRVASVSIENKYQMEDSIPLRVEGTIRTSLSSLDRPRSRDSHSTVGLDSLGRPAICNTSRRGRERMLDREKDDERVSNRLKMEPFVRMSDLDSQFHPPLPVSAFPMEQTAEIIRSRNGSAILPADGRPQSGGGSITSSRAGSRGHRSPINSNYHIHTDEDDMRPVDEGSELSRGQIEPDGMDNGDSETASSQISEAMSNHFEHNNVMSFRRGVVRQSKFRHVFAQAWKAEQCLDDIRVTRVTWDGQLCVANPKFIAVITEAGGGGAFLVFPLTKTGRVDQSTPGVCGHAAPVLDIQWCPHDDNIIASASEDCTVKIWHIPEGGLTVPMTEATVTLEGHSKRVGILAWHPTALNILLTAGCDNVLCIWDVGTGELVYELSDVHPDQIYSVSWNREGSLICTTCKDKALRVIDPRRGTVLKIRDKAHEGTRPMRGVFLTDGKILTTGFSRMSERQLALWDTKDLSEPMAVQEIDASNGVLLPFYDPDTNMIYLCGKGDSTIRYFEVTNESPYIHFLSLYSSKEPQRGAGFLSKRGVDVNKCEIARFYKLHERKVEPISMTVPRKSDLFQGDLYPDTAGLEPALLAEDWIAGQDAPPILVSMSGGYNVPASKYNTLRGRPKLLPQSNSATNISSNTTALSTNATGRQTESERTQQVQSRKEVEGGTERTRKEDNQLAEILTEIRALRALVLAQGHRIDVLERQLARMDDGEV
;
A
#
# COMPACT_ATOMS: atom_id res chain seq x y z
N MET A 1 -23.51 -45.59 -44.59
CA MET A 1 -24.09 -44.24 -44.39
C MET A 1 -25.49 -44.29 -43.78
N ALA A 2 -26.56 -44.67 -44.51
CA ALA A 2 -27.95 -44.59 -44.02
C ALA A 2 -28.18 -45.15 -42.59
N VAL A 3 -27.68 -46.36 -42.29
CA VAL A 3 -27.87 -47.03 -40.98
C VAL A 3 -27.33 -46.22 -39.79
N LEU A 4 -26.18 -45.53 -39.94
CA LEU A 4 -25.64 -44.65 -38.89
C LEU A 4 -26.51 -43.40 -38.66
N SER A 5 -27.23 -42.93 -39.69
CA SER A 5 -28.14 -41.80 -39.55
C SER A 5 -29.35 -42.18 -38.71
N CYS A 6 -29.92 -43.37 -38.92
CA CYS A 6 -31.02 -43.88 -38.11
C CYS A 6 -30.61 -44.11 -36.65
N LEU A 7 -29.40 -44.65 -36.39
CA LEU A 7 -28.89 -44.79 -35.02
C LEU A 7 -28.70 -43.44 -34.31
N ARG A 8 -28.20 -42.41 -35.01
CA ARG A 8 -28.09 -41.05 -34.44
C ARG A 8 -29.46 -40.44 -34.13
N ILE A 9 -30.44 -40.61 -35.01
CA ILE A 9 -31.82 -40.12 -34.76
C ILE A 9 -32.45 -40.85 -33.57
N LEU A 10 -32.27 -42.17 -33.45
CA LEU A 10 -32.73 -42.94 -32.29
C LEU A 10 -32.03 -42.54 -30.98
N LEU A 11 -30.72 -42.28 -31.01
CA LEU A 11 -29.98 -41.77 -29.84
C LEU A 11 -30.45 -40.36 -29.42
N ILE A 12 -30.70 -39.46 -30.37
CA ILE A 12 -31.25 -38.13 -30.12
C ILE A 12 -32.68 -38.23 -29.55
N TRP A 13 -33.50 -39.15 -30.06
CA TRP A 13 -34.87 -39.33 -29.55
C TRP A 13 -34.92 -39.93 -28.14
N ASN A 14 -34.03 -40.89 -27.83
CA ASN A 14 -33.89 -41.44 -26.47
C ASN A 14 -33.27 -40.44 -25.47
N LEU A 15 -32.54 -39.43 -25.95
CA LEU A 15 -32.07 -38.30 -25.13
C LEU A 15 -33.14 -37.19 -24.92
N LEU A 16 -34.31 -37.31 -25.57
CA LEU A 16 -35.40 -36.34 -25.44
C LEU A 16 -36.63 -36.86 -24.68
N VAL A 17 -36.55 -38.05 -24.09
CA VAL A 17 -37.53 -38.53 -23.10
C VAL A 17 -37.08 -38.13 -21.70
N CYS A 18 -37.08 -36.82 -21.45
CA CYS A 18 -37.00 -36.31 -20.09
C CYS A 18 -38.31 -36.67 -19.36
N VAL A 19 -38.23 -37.61 -18.42
CA VAL A 19 -39.31 -37.82 -17.45
C VAL A 19 -39.36 -36.60 -16.55
N ASN A 20 -40.31 -35.70 -16.80
CA ASN A 20 -40.57 -34.52 -15.99
C ASN A 20 -41.24 -34.93 -14.66
N GLY A 21 -40.50 -35.57 -13.76
CA GLY A 21 -40.90 -35.71 -12.36
C GLY A 21 -40.69 -34.39 -11.60
N GLY A 22 -41.45 -34.17 -10.52
CA GLY A 22 -41.31 -32.98 -9.69
C GLY A 22 -39.93 -32.83 -9.04
N GLU A 23 -39.50 -31.59 -8.81
CA GLU A 23 -38.20 -31.28 -8.20
C GLU A 23 -38.36 -30.61 -6.82
N PHE A 24 -37.42 -30.88 -5.90
CA PHE A 24 -37.26 -30.07 -4.70
C PHE A 24 -36.73 -28.67 -5.07
N VAL A 25 -37.39 -27.64 -4.57
CA VAL A 25 -36.92 -26.26 -4.70
C VAL A 25 -35.71 -26.10 -3.78
N LYS A 26 -34.51 -26.18 -4.36
CA LYS A 26 -33.24 -26.19 -3.61
C LYS A 26 -33.11 -24.92 -2.75
N PRO A 27 -33.01 -25.02 -1.40
CA PRO A 27 -32.73 -23.87 -0.55
C PRO A 27 -31.29 -23.36 -0.77
N PRO A 28 -30.98 -22.09 -0.47
CA PRO A 28 -29.67 -21.50 -0.70
C PRO A 28 -28.54 -22.09 0.17
N SER A 29 -28.88 -22.83 1.24
CA SER A 29 -27.93 -23.58 2.07
C SER A 29 -28.56 -24.90 2.54
N GLY A 30 -27.75 -25.96 2.64
CA GLY A 30 -28.15 -27.26 3.23
C GLY A 30 -28.11 -27.30 4.77
N THR A 31 -27.75 -26.18 5.40
CA THR A 31 -27.68 -26.03 6.86
C THR A 31 -28.51 -24.82 7.28
N VAL A 32 -29.29 -25.00 8.35
CA VAL A 32 -30.09 -23.99 9.04
C VAL A 32 -29.44 -23.69 10.38
N TYR A 33 -29.38 -22.41 10.73
CA TYR A 33 -28.89 -21.93 12.02
C TYR A 33 -30.05 -21.35 12.82
N THR A 34 -30.20 -21.79 14.07
CA THR A 34 -31.19 -21.26 15.02
C THR A 34 -30.49 -20.79 16.29
N LEU A 35 -31.18 -19.97 17.08
CA LEU A 35 -30.78 -19.66 18.44
C LEU A 35 -31.53 -20.56 19.41
N ALA A 36 -30.83 -21.03 20.44
CA ALA A 36 -31.46 -21.69 21.56
C ALA A 36 -32.53 -20.76 22.18
N GLU A 37 -33.64 -21.36 22.61
CA GLU A 37 -34.86 -20.69 23.10
C GLU A 37 -35.67 -19.95 22.02
N GLU A 38 -35.32 -20.08 20.73
CA GLU A 38 -36.07 -19.51 19.59
C GLU A 38 -36.63 -20.63 18.68
N ASP A 39 -37.70 -20.31 17.91
CA ASP A 39 -38.34 -21.24 16.97
C ASP A 39 -37.46 -21.41 15.70
N ALA A 40 -37.12 -22.65 15.34
CA ALA A 40 -36.31 -22.98 14.16
C ALA A 40 -37.18 -23.37 12.96
N HIS A 41 -36.90 -22.78 11.79
CA HIS A 41 -37.61 -23.05 10.53
C HIS A 41 -36.77 -23.94 9.61
N LEU A 42 -37.20 -25.18 9.40
CA LEU A 42 -36.57 -26.17 8.51
C LEU A 42 -37.28 -26.18 7.16
N PRO A 43 -36.68 -25.66 6.06
CA PRO A 43 -37.37 -25.53 4.79
C PRO A 43 -37.51 -26.88 4.08
N CYS A 44 -38.72 -27.20 3.63
CA CYS A 44 -38.97 -28.26 2.66
C CYS A 44 -40.07 -27.82 1.71
N LYS A 45 -39.71 -27.61 0.43
CA LYS A 45 -40.65 -27.26 -0.64
C LYS A 45 -40.36 -28.12 -1.87
N PHE A 46 -41.39 -28.75 -2.39
CA PHE A 46 -41.37 -29.59 -3.58
C PHE A 46 -42.40 -29.08 -4.57
N GLU A 47 -42.03 -28.99 -5.84
CA GLU A 47 -42.93 -28.57 -6.90
C GLU A 47 -43.27 -29.79 -7.77
N PRO A 48 -44.48 -30.39 -7.61
CA PRO A 48 -44.87 -31.57 -8.35
C PRO A 48 -45.04 -31.27 -9.84
N SER A 49 -44.85 -32.30 -10.67
CA SER A 49 -45.17 -32.19 -12.10
C SER A 49 -46.68 -32.06 -12.33
N LYS A 50 -47.08 -31.74 -13.56
CA LYS A 50 -48.50 -31.43 -13.89
C LYS A 50 -49.49 -32.57 -13.64
N ASP A 51 -48.99 -33.80 -13.55
CA ASP A 51 -49.78 -35.02 -13.39
C ASP A 51 -49.47 -35.75 -12.05
N GLU A 52 -48.74 -35.10 -11.13
CA GLU A 52 -48.35 -35.64 -9.83
C GLU A 52 -49.18 -35.05 -8.67
N VAL A 53 -49.56 -35.91 -7.72
CA VAL A 53 -50.22 -35.49 -6.47
C VAL A 53 -49.40 -35.94 -5.27
N ILE A 54 -49.14 -35.01 -4.34
CA ILE A 54 -48.51 -35.29 -3.04
C ILE A 54 -49.56 -35.94 -2.11
N ILE A 55 -49.29 -37.16 -1.65
CA ILE A 55 -50.15 -37.92 -0.75
C ILE A 55 -49.74 -37.71 0.71
N GLN A 56 -48.44 -37.75 1.00
CA GLN A 56 -47.92 -37.74 2.36
C GLN A 56 -46.61 -36.95 2.48
N VAL A 57 -46.41 -36.32 3.63
CA VAL A 57 -45.17 -35.63 4.03
C VAL A 57 -44.76 -36.17 5.40
N ILE A 58 -43.50 -36.57 5.56
CA ILE A 58 -42.95 -37.12 6.81
C ILE A 58 -41.61 -36.43 7.09
N TRP A 59 -41.42 -35.92 8.31
CA TRP A 59 -40.11 -35.49 8.80
C TRP A 59 -39.53 -36.53 9.77
N THR A 60 -38.26 -36.89 9.58
CA THR A 60 -37.48 -37.74 10.50
C THR A 60 -36.23 -37.02 11.00
N HIS A 61 -35.88 -37.23 12.27
CA HIS A 61 -34.59 -36.86 12.85
C HIS A 61 -33.61 -38.02 12.70
N ILE A 62 -32.35 -37.74 12.38
CA ILE A 62 -31.27 -38.73 12.39
C ILE A 62 -30.43 -38.49 13.64
N ASN A 63 -30.56 -39.40 14.60
CA ASN A 63 -29.78 -39.35 15.85
C ASN A 63 -28.28 -39.62 15.59
N SER A 64 -27.44 -39.34 16.60
CA SER A 64 -25.99 -39.63 16.58
C SER A 64 -25.64 -41.04 16.11
N ASP A 65 -26.50 -41.99 16.49
CA ASP A 65 -26.29 -43.43 16.31
C ASP A 65 -26.79 -43.93 14.94
N GLY A 66 -27.26 -43.01 14.08
CA GLY A 66 -27.76 -43.29 12.74
C GLY A 66 -29.20 -43.77 12.67
N THR A 67 -29.94 -43.79 13.78
CA THR A 67 -31.37 -44.15 13.81
C THR A 67 -32.24 -43.00 13.30
N GLU A 68 -33.18 -43.30 12.38
CA GLU A 68 -34.24 -42.36 11.97
C GLU A 68 -35.40 -42.41 12.98
N GLU A 69 -35.64 -41.32 13.71
CA GLU A 69 -36.82 -41.11 14.56
C GLU A 69 -37.85 -40.26 13.83
N GLN A 70 -39.13 -40.64 13.84
CA GLN A 70 -40.19 -39.87 13.19
C GLN A 70 -40.61 -38.68 14.08
N ILE A 71 -40.80 -37.49 13.48
CA ILE A 71 -41.09 -36.23 14.20
C ILE A 71 -42.56 -35.84 14.03
N ILE A 72 -42.98 -35.63 12.78
CA ILE A 72 -44.34 -35.23 12.42
C ILE A 72 -44.65 -35.74 11.01
N THR A 73 -45.92 -36.06 10.79
CA THR A 73 -46.44 -36.58 9.53
C THR A 73 -47.67 -35.78 9.13
N ALA A 74 -47.84 -35.52 7.84
CA ALA A 74 -49.10 -35.07 7.26
C ALA A 74 -49.53 -36.03 6.16
N HIS A 75 -50.81 -36.42 6.15
CA HIS A 75 -51.43 -37.19 5.10
C HIS A 75 -52.60 -36.40 4.50
N HIS A 76 -52.81 -36.55 3.18
CA HIS A 76 -53.82 -35.78 2.44
C HIS A 76 -55.25 -35.94 3.00
N GLN A 77 -55.58 -37.10 3.58
CA GLN A 77 -56.92 -37.39 4.10
C GLN A 77 -56.99 -37.37 5.64
N ASP A 78 -55.98 -37.89 6.34
CA ASP A 78 -56.01 -38.07 7.80
C ASP A 78 -55.45 -36.88 8.60
N GLY A 79 -55.01 -35.81 7.93
CA GLY A 79 -54.53 -34.60 8.58
C GLY A 79 -53.07 -34.68 9.05
N GLN A 80 -52.79 -34.14 10.25
CA GLN A 80 -51.44 -34.07 10.82
C GLN A 80 -51.33 -34.95 12.07
N LEU A 81 -50.20 -35.65 12.21
CA LEU A 81 -49.88 -36.54 13.34
C LEU A 81 -48.47 -36.26 13.85
N GLU A 82 -48.37 -35.85 15.11
CA GLU A 82 -47.12 -35.61 15.83
C GLU A 82 -46.61 -36.91 16.48
N SER A 83 -45.28 -37.03 16.59
CA SER A 83 -44.62 -38.12 17.30
C SER A 83 -44.55 -37.84 18.81
N PRO A 84 -44.72 -38.85 19.69
CA PRO A 84 -44.77 -38.66 21.14
C PRO A 84 -43.62 -37.82 21.73
N ALA A 85 -42.39 -37.97 21.23
CA ALA A 85 -41.20 -37.24 21.70
C ALA A 85 -41.15 -35.75 21.30
N TYR A 86 -42.01 -35.33 20.35
CA TYR A 86 -42.07 -33.97 19.82
C TYR A 86 -43.42 -33.29 20.03
N THR A 87 -44.40 -33.99 20.64
CA THR A 87 -45.75 -33.50 20.95
C THR A 87 -45.76 -32.06 21.50
N GLY A 88 -46.45 -31.15 20.83
CA GLY A 88 -46.57 -29.74 21.21
C GLY A 88 -45.31 -28.89 21.03
N ARG A 89 -44.20 -29.46 20.54
CA ARG A 89 -42.98 -28.72 20.14
C ARG A 89 -42.85 -28.53 18.63
N VAL A 90 -43.62 -29.22 17.80
CA VAL A 90 -43.44 -29.22 16.33
C VAL A 90 -44.73 -28.94 15.58
N ARG A 91 -44.65 -28.18 14.50
CA ARG A 91 -45.76 -27.94 13.57
C ARG A 91 -45.26 -27.74 12.14
N PHE A 92 -46.12 -27.93 11.16
CA PHE A 92 -45.85 -27.40 9.82
C PHE A 92 -46.06 -25.87 9.78
N GLU A 93 -45.32 -25.17 8.92
CA GLU A 93 -45.42 -23.72 8.74
C GLU A 93 -46.74 -23.28 8.09
N ASN A 94 -47.36 -24.16 7.30
CA ASN A 94 -48.62 -23.93 6.62
C ASN A 94 -49.70 -24.90 7.12
N SER A 95 -50.94 -24.44 7.27
CA SER A 95 -52.09 -25.29 7.61
C SER A 95 -52.34 -26.39 6.56
N ASN A 96 -51.97 -26.12 5.30
CA ASN A 96 -51.88 -27.11 4.23
C ASN A 96 -50.41 -27.50 3.97
N PRO A 97 -49.86 -28.50 4.68
CA PRO A 97 -48.46 -28.93 4.57
C PRO A 97 -48.08 -29.54 3.21
N ILE A 98 -49.09 -29.82 2.39
CA ILE A 98 -48.99 -30.27 0.99
C ILE A 98 -48.50 -29.13 0.07
N ILE A 99 -48.72 -27.86 0.46
CA ILE A 99 -48.34 -26.67 -0.34
C ILE A 99 -46.98 -26.12 0.10
N ASN A 100 -46.69 -26.16 1.40
CA ASN A 100 -45.38 -25.86 1.97
C ASN A 100 -45.13 -26.85 3.11
N SER A 101 -44.13 -27.72 2.94
CA SER A 101 -43.81 -28.82 3.85
C SER A 101 -42.77 -28.43 4.91
N ALA A 102 -42.42 -27.14 5.03
CA ALA A 102 -41.50 -26.63 6.03
C ALA A 102 -41.98 -26.93 7.46
N LEU A 103 -41.04 -27.35 8.30
CA LEU A 103 -41.22 -27.74 9.70
C LEU A 103 -40.73 -26.62 10.61
N ILE A 104 -41.53 -26.25 11.60
CA ILE A 104 -41.12 -25.37 12.70
C ILE A 104 -40.94 -26.22 13.96
N ILE A 105 -39.75 -26.14 14.56
CA ILE A 105 -39.45 -26.69 15.90
C ILE A 105 -39.45 -25.52 16.88
N GLN A 106 -40.29 -25.58 17.90
CA GLN A 106 -40.46 -24.51 18.88
C GLN A 106 -39.44 -24.56 20.02
N ASN A 107 -39.02 -23.39 20.50
CA ASN A 107 -38.16 -23.25 21.69
C ASN A 107 -36.93 -24.19 21.64
N THR A 108 -36.13 -24.07 20.58
CA THR A 108 -35.09 -25.06 20.26
C THR A 108 -34.02 -25.21 21.34
N MET A 109 -33.61 -26.46 21.57
CA MET A 109 -32.64 -26.86 22.58
C MET A 109 -31.35 -27.35 21.93
N LEU A 110 -30.23 -27.38 22.66
CA LEU A 110 -28.96 -27.92 22.18
C LEU A 110 -29.02 -29.40 21.78
N SER A 111 -30.04 -30.14 22.22
CA SER A 111 -30.35 -31.53 21.83
C SER A 111 -31.07 -31.65 20.49
N ASP A 112 -31.69 -30.59 19.98
CA ASP A 112 -32.33 -30.56 18.65
C ASP A 112 -31.29 -30.26 17.53
N GLU A 113 -29.98 -30.34 17.83
CA GLU A 113 -28.91 -30.21 16.84
C GLU A 113 -28.62 -31.56 16.16
N GLY A 114 -28.91 -31.65 14.86
CA GLY A 114 -28.76 -32.91 14.13
C GLY A 114 -29.06 -32.78 12.64
N ARG A 115 -29.37 -33.91 12.00
CA ARG A 115 -29.76 -33.97 10.58
C ARG A 115 -31.21 -34.41 10.45
N TYR A 116 -32.00 -33.62 9.75
CA TYR A 116 -33.41 -33.82 9.53
C TYR A 116 -33.66 -34.23 8.08
N THR A 117 -34.55 -35.19 7.85
CA THR A 117 -34.93 -35.66 6.52
C THR A 117 -36.41 -35.38 6.26
N CYS A 118 -36.70 -34.62 5.21
CA CYS A 118 -38.05 -34.43 4.69
C CYS A 118 -38.30 -35.49 3.61
N THR A 119 -39.31 -36.33 3.81
CA THR A 119 -39.75 -37.37 2.88
C THR A 119 -41.13 -36.99 2.34
N ILE A 120 -41.27 -36.88 1.04
CA ILE A 120 -42.54 -36.56 0.38
C ILE A 120 -42.94 -37.73 -0.52
N ALA A 121 -44.12 -38.31 -0.27
CA ALA A 121 -44.70 -39.36 -1.08
C ALA A 121 -45.64 -38.77 -2.13
N THR A 122 -45.37 -39.05 -3.40
CA THR A 122 -46.15 -38.63 -4.56
C THR A 122 -46.73 -39.84 -5.28
N PHE A 123 -47.81 -39.62 -6.02
CA PHE A 123 -48.37 -40.61 -6.94
C PHE A 123 -48.50 -40.00 -8.34
N PRO A 124 -48.12 -40.72 -9.41
CA PRO A 124 -47.60 -42.10 -9.42
C PRO A 124 -46.10 -42.23 -9.07
N SER A 125 -45.35 -41.13 -8.96
CA SER A 125 -43.88 -41.12 -9.02
C SER A 125 -43.13 -41.64 -7.78
N GLY A 126 -43.81 -41.94 -6.67
CA GLY A 126 -43.22 -42.55 -5.48
C GLY A 126 -42.68 -41.52 -4.47
N SER A 127 -41.80 -41.96 -3.56
CA SER A 127 -41.27 -41.12 -2.48
C SER A 127 -39.90 -40.51 -2.79
N VAL A 128 -39.78 -39.20 -2.53
CA VAL A 128 -38.55 -38.42 -2.70
C VAL A 128 -38.09 -37.93 -1.31
N LYS A 129 -36.79 -38.02 -1.02
CA LYS A 129 -36.18 -37.56 0.24
C LYS A 129 -35.25 -36.37 -0.01
N THR A 130 -35.25 -35.40 0.90
CA THR A 130 -34.25 -34.32 1.00
C THR A 130 -33.77 -34.16 2.45
N GLN A 131 -32.56 -33.65 2.65
CA GLN A 131 -31.92 -33.53 3.97
C GLN A 131 -31.52 -32.09 4.29
N VAL A 132 -31.71 -31.71 5.56
CA VAL A 132 -31.36 -30.41 6.13
C VAL A 132 -30.62 -30.65 7.45
N SER A 133 -29.48 -30.01 7.67
CA SER A 133 -28.83 -30.01 8.99
C SER A 133 -29.24 -28.79 9.80
N LEU A 134 -29.60 -28.98 11.06
CA LEU A 134 -29.86 -27.91 12.03
C LEU A 134 -28.61 -27.71 12.90
N THR A 135 -28.32 -26.46 13.26
CA THR A 135 -27.25 -26.13 14.21
C THR A 135 -27.75 -25.05 15.17
N VAL A 136 -27.57 -25.28 16.47
CA VAL A 136 -28.17 -24.49 17.54
C VAL A 136 -27.10 -23.63 18.21
N TRP A 137 -27.30 -22.32 18.19
CA TRP A 137 -26.39 -21.33 18.76
C TRP A 137 -26.86 -20.82 20.13
N THR A 138 -25.94 -20.57 21.06
CA THR A 138 -26.25 -19.98 22.38
C THR A 138 -25.75 -18.54 22.47
N LYS A 139 -26.48 -17.69 23.20
CA LYS A 139 -26.11 -16.28 23.39
C LYS A 139 -24.91 -16.16 24.36
N PRO A 140 -23.95 -15.25 24.13
CA PRO A 140 -22.71 -15.21 24.90
C PRO A 140 -22.90 -14.66 26.31
N ILE A 141 -22.50 -15.44 27.31
CA ILE A 141 -22.33 -14.99 28.71
C ILE A 141 -20.91 -14.43 28.84
N SER A 142 -20.72 -13.24 29.42
CA SER A 142 -19.40 -12.59 29.49
C SER A 142 -19.14 -11.79 30.77
N THR A 143 -17.88 -11.76 31.22
CA THR A 143 -17.41 -11.05 32.42
C THR A 143 -16.12 -10.27 32.17
N LEU A 144 -15.84 -9.27 33.02
CA LEU A 144 -14.68 -8.40 32.95
C LEU A 144 -14.12 -8.13 34.36
N ASP A 145 -12.91 -8.61 34.61
CA ASP A 145 -12.24 -8.65 35.91
C ASP A 145 -11.02 -7.67 35.89
N PRO A 146 -11.13 -6.42 36.38
CA PRO A 146 -10.04 -5.44 36.38
C PRO A 146 -9.08 -5.58 37.58
N VAL A 147 -7.85 -5.07 37.44
CA VAL A 147 -6.78 -5.11 38.46
C VAL A 147 -6.26 -3.70 38.74
N ILE A 148 -6.12 -3.34 40.02
CA ILE A 148 -5.50 -2.08 40.44
C ILE A 148 -3.97 -2.18 40.30
N LEU A 149 -3.36 -1.15 39.71
CA LEU A 149 -1.93 -1.08 39.45
C LEU A 149 -1.25 0.06 40.23
N VAL A 150 0.07 -0.02 40.39
CA VAL A 150 0.90 1.05 40.95
C VAL A 150 1.97 1.44 39.93
N GLU A 151 2.22 2.74 39.77
CA GLU A 151 3.25 3.28 38.88
C GLU A 151 4.63 2.66 39.15
N GLY A 152 5.39 2.37 38.09
CA GLY A 152 6.73 1.79 38.18
C GLY A 152 6.80 0.27 38.35
N GLN A 153 5.66 -0.42 38.49
CA GLN A 153 5.64 -1.89 38.44
C GLN A 153 6.03 -2.40 37.04
N SER A 154 6.65 -3.58 36.99
CA SER A 154 6.97 -4.29 35.75
C SER A 154 5.72 -4.78 35.01
N PHE A 155 5.90 -5.20 33.75
CA PHE A 155 4.83 -5.64 32.85
C PHE A 155 3.90 -6.68 33.49
N ARG A 156 2.64 -6.30 33.73
CA ARG A 156 1.70 -7.13 34.51
C ARG A 156 0.25 -7.02 34.05
N LEU A 157 -0.56 -7.98 34.48
CA LEU A 157 -2.00 -8.08 34.21
C LEU A 157 -2.76 -6.86 34.75
N ALA A 158 -3.52 -6.20 33.88
CA ALA A 158 -4.36 -5.05 34.17
C ALA A 158 -5.87 -5.37 34.13
N ALA A 159 -6.29 -6.32 33.28
CA ALA A 159 -7.66 -6.82 33.24
C ALA A 159 -7.73 -8.20 32.57
N THR A 160 -8.72 -9.01 32.94
CA THR A 160 -9.11 -10.25 32.24
C THR A 160 -10.57 -10.13 31.77
N CYS A 161 -10.85 -10.48 30.53
CA CYS A 161 -12.21 -10.59 30.01
C CYS A 161 -12.48 -12.04 29.59
N ARG A 162 -13.68 -12.55 29.85
CA ARG A 162 -14.08 -13.93 29.59
C ARG A 162 -15.44 -13.97 28.91
N ALA A 163 -15.65 -14.91 27.98
CA ALA A 163 -16.96 -15.21 27.43
C ALA A 163 -17.12 -16.68 27.03
N MET A 164 -18.36 -17.16 27.08
CA MET A 164 -18.73 -18.54 26.74
C MET A 164 -19.99 -18.52 25.86
N ALA A 165 -19.93 -19.20 24.71
CA ALA A 165 -21.03 -19.33 23.73
C ALA A 165 -20.76 -20.49 22.76
N LYS A 166 -21.79 -20.88 22.00
CA LYS A 166 -21.71 -21.77 20.84
C LYS A 166 -22.29 -21.05 19.62
N PRO A 167 -21.55 -20.88 18.50
CA PRO A 167 -20.11 -21.12 18.33
C PRO A 167 -19.25 -20.26 19.28
N GLN A 168 -17.96 -20.57 19.37
CA GLN A 168 -17.05 -19.89 20.29
C GLN A 168 -17.04 -18.36 20.07
N PRO A 169 -17.27 -17.53 21.12
CA PRO A 169 -17.29 -16.08 20.99
C PRO A 169 -15.86 -15.54 20.95
N GLY A 170 -15.62 -14.48 20.18
CA GLY A 170 -14.33 -13.80 20.13
C GLY A 170 -14.29 -12.56 21.01
N LEU A 171 -13.08 -12.21 21.47
CA LEU A 171 -12.83 -11.14 22.43
C LEU A 171 -11.72 -10.20 21.96
N SER A 172 -11.85 -8.89 22.21
CA SER A 172 -10.75 -7.93 22.08
C SER A 172 -10.91 -6.76 23.02
N TRP A 173 -9.80 -6.07 23.29
CA TRP A 173 -9.82 -4.79 23.99
C TRP A 173 -10.07 -3.61 23.03
N ASP A 174 -10.80 -2.63 23.53
CA ASP A 174 -11.14 -1.36 22.90
C ASP A 174 -10.58 -0.23 23.79
N THR A 175 -9.30 0.03 23.59
CA THR A 175 -8.45 0.88 24.43
C THR A 175 -7.31 1.50 23.62
N ASP A 176 -6.90 2.71 23.99
CA ASP A 176 -5.74 3.42 23.43
C ASP A 176 -4.47 3.23 24.29
N LEU A 177 -4.53 2.35 25.29
CA LEU A 177 -3.43 2.07 26.22
C LEU A 177 -2.31 1.26 25.55
N PRO A 178 -1.03 1.58 25.76
CA PRO A 178 0.08 0.73 25.32
C PRO A 178 0.19 -0.54 26.17
N GLY A 179 -0.12 -1.69 25.57
CA GLY A 179 -0.08 -3.00 26.23
C GLY A 179 -0.12 -4.16 25.23
N GLN A 180 -0.12 -5.39 25.73
CA GLN A 180 -0.30 -6.61 24.93
C GLN A 180 -1.53 -7.38 25.40
N SER A 181 -2.27 -7.94 24.44
CA SER A 181 -3.39 -8.83 24.71
C SER A 181 -2.98 -10.29 24.55
N GLN A 182 -3.07 -11.10 25.61
CA GLN A 182 -2.88 -12.55 25.54
C GLN A 182 -4.23 -13.26 25.46
N ASN A 183 -4.46 -14.02 24.39
CA ASN A 183 -5.65 -14.86 24.23
C ASN A 183 -5.41 -16.22 24.92
N ARG A 184 -6.44 -16.75 25.58
CA ARG A 184 -6.49 -18.12 26.10
C ARG A 184 -7.87 -18.72 25.81
N SER A 185 -7.95 -19.52 24.75
CA SER A 185 -9.09 -20.39 24.46
C SER A 185 -8.94 -21.71 25.24
N LEU A 186 -10.03 -22.19 25.83
CA LEU A 186 -10.15 -23.56 26.31
C LEU A 186 -11.17 -24.28 25.41
N ASP A 187 -10.95 -25.56 25.12
CA ASP A 187 -11.77 -26.32 24.17
C ASP A 187 -13.26 -26.44 24.57
N ASN A 188 -13.57 -26.19 25.85
CA ASN A 188 -14.93 -26.17 26.42
C ASN A 188 -15.80 -24.98 25.96
N GLY A 189 -15.51 -24.35 24.81
CA GLY A 189 -16.24 -23.17 24.30
C GLY A 189 -16.02 -21.88 25.08
N VAL A 190 -15.05 -21.85 26.01
CA VAL A 190 -14.73 -20.68 26.83
C VAL A 190 -13.53 -19.94 26.22
N THR A 191 -13.78 -18.70 25.81
CA THR A 191 -12.74 -17.76 25.38
C THR A 191 -12.38 -16.84 26.55
N SER A 192 -11.10 -16.58 26.73
CA SER A 192 -10.63 -15.51 27.61
C SER A 192 -9.51 -14.70 26.95
N ILE A 193 -9.45 -13.42 27.30
CA ILE A 193 -8.40 -12.51 26.87
C ILE A 193 -7.89 -11.72 28.08
N GLN A 194 -6.58 -11.55 28.17
CA GLN A 194 -5.91 -10.85 29.25
C GLN A 194 -5.18 -9.63 28.69
N TYR A 195 -5.21 -8.51 29.41
CA TYR A 195 -4.45 -7.31 29.04
C TYR A 195 -3.28 -7.08 29.99
N LEU A 196 -2.08 -6.92 29.44
CA LEU A 196 -0.86 -6.69 30.20
C LEU A 196 -0.20 -5.37 29.77
N LEU A 197 0.26 -4.56 30.72
CA LEU A 197 0.90 -3.27 30.46
C LEU A 197 1.92 -2.88 31.55
N HIS A 198 2.69 -1.82 31.29
CA HIS A 198 3.57 -1.16 32.28
C HIS A 198 2.84 0.06 32.87
N PRO A 199 2.41 0.05 34.15
CA PRO A 199 1.64 1.15 34.74
C PRO A 199 2.41 2.48 34.87
N LEU A 200 1.75 3.56 34.44
CA LEU A 200 2.22 4.96 34.44
C LEU A 200 1.08 5.89 34.87
N ARG A 201 1.37 7.01 35.56
CA ARG A 201 0.35 7.99 36.02
C ARG A 201 -0.56 8.54 34.91
N SER A 202 -0.01 8.71 33.70
CA SER A 202 -0.72 9.21 32.51
C SER A 202 -1.82 8.27 31.96
N MET A 203 -1.88 7.05 32.49
CA MET A 203 -2.83 6.00 32.10
C MET A 203 -3.99 5.82 33.09
N ASN A 204 -3.94 6.47 34.25
CA ASN A 204 -5.05 6.45 35.21
C ASN A 204 -6.32 7.09 34.63
N GLY A 205 -7.47 6.45 34.81
CA GLY A 205 -8.76 6.90 34.28
C GLY A 205 -8.95 6.69 32.76
N ARG A 206 -7.99 6.07 32.06
CA ARG A 206 -8.15 5.71 30.64
C ARG A 206 -9.10 4.52 30.49
N LYS A 207 -9.82 4.51 29.37
CA LYS A 207 -10.73 3.44 28.93
C LYS A 207 -9.98 2.12 28.70
N LEU A 208 -10.52 1.02 29.21
CA LEU A 208 -10.03 -0.35 29.00
C LEU A 208 -11.22 -1.31 28.82
N ASP A 209 -12.00 -1.08 27.76
CA ASP A 209 -13.24 -1.81 27.50
C ASP A 209 -12.97 -3.16 26.82
N CYS A 210 -13.78 -4.17 27.12
CA CYS A 210 -13.79 -5.44 26.38
C CYS A 210 -14.93 -5.47 25.37
N LEU A 211 -14.65 -5.87 24.13
CA LEU A 211 -15.63 -6.16 23.09
C LEU A 211 -15.78 -7.68 22.91
N VAL A 212 -17.02 -8.14 22.92
CA VAL A 212 -17.42 -9.53 22.65
C VAL A 212 -18.16 -9.58 21.32
N TRP A 213 -17.74 -10.46 20.40
CA TRP A 213 -18.47 -10.74 19.17
C TRP A 213 -18.91 -12.20 19.09
N HIS A 214 -20.15 -12.38 18.65
CA HIS A 214 -20.80 -13.68 18.47
C HIS A 214 -21.88 -13.54 17.40
N PRO A 215 -22.10 -14.54 16.51
CA PRO A 215 -23.11 -14.45 15.44
C PRO A 215 -24.55 -14.17 15.90
N SER A 216 -24.89 -14.47 17.16
CA SER A 216 -26.21 -14.14 17.74
C SER A 216 -26.43 -12.64 18.01
N LEU A 217 -25.40 -11.80 17.91
CA LEU A 217 -25.45 -10.40 18.30
C LEU A 217 -25.50 -9.49 17.08
N LYS A 218 -26.54 -8.64 17.00
CA LYS A 218 -26.69 -7.60 15.95
C LYS A 218 -25.56 -6.56 15.97
N SER A 219 -24.85 -6.44 17.08
CA SER A 219 -23.67 -5.58 17.28
C SER A 219 -22.81 -6.15 18.41
N SER A 220 -21.50 -5.94 18.39
CA SER A 220 -20.60 -6.39 19.46
C SER A 220 -21.01 -5.84 20.84
N LEU A 221 -21.09 -6.72 21.84
CA LEU A 221 -21.33 -6.33 23.24
C LEU A 221 -20.07 -5.67 23.81
N ARG A 222 -20.22 -4.53 24.48
CA ARG A 222 -19.12 -3.78 25.12
C ARG A 222 -19.27 -3.81 26.64
N LEU A 223 -18.28 -4.38 27.32
CA LEU A 223 -18.11 -4.31 28.77
C LEU A 223 -17.17 -3.13 29.07
N THR A 224 -17.68 -2.08 29.72
CA THR A 224 -16.93 -0.83 29.94
C THR A 224 -16.11 -0.86 31.22
N ASN A 225 -14.87 -0.36 31.18
CA ASN A 225 -13.99 -0.28 32.36
C ASN A 225 -12.97 0.88 32.25
N GLN A 226 -12.51 1.38 33.41
CA GLN A 226 -11.49 2.43 33.50
C GLN A 226 -10.28 1.91 34.29
N LEU A 227 -9.08 2.12 33.75
CA LEU A 227 -7.84 1.66 34.39
C LEU A 227 -7.53 2.52 35.63
N VAL A 228 -7.34 1.86 36.79
CA VAL A 228 -6.89 2.52 38.02
C VAL A 228 -5.39 2.28 38.21
N VAL A 229 -4.61 3.36 38.15
CA VAL A 229 -3.17 3.36 38.42
C VAL A 229 -2.88 4.31 39.58
N HIS A 230 -2.37 3.79 40.69
CA HIS A 230 -1.93 4.59 41.83
C HIS A 230 -0.50 5.12 41.61
N TYR A 231 -0.25 6.36 42.02
CA TYR A 231 1.04 7.05 41.91
C TYR A 231 1.22 8.09 43.05
N PRO A 232 2.46 8.38 43.49
CA PRO A 232 2.72 9.33 44.56
C PRO A 232 2.33 10.77 44.16
N PRO A 233 1.98 11.65 45.12
CA PRO A 233 1.47 12.97 44.81
C PRO A 233 2.59 13.92 44.36
N GLU A 234 2.29 14.77 43.41
CA GLU A 234 3.15 15.88 42.97
C GLU A 234 2.68 17.16 43.69
N ALA A 235 3.54 17.71 44.56
CA ALA A 235 3.19 18.85 45.40
C ALA A 235 3.59 20.16 44.72
N THR A 236 2.71 21.16 44.73
CA THR A 236 2.92 22.50 44.17
C THR A 236 2.39 23.56 45.13
N ILE A 237 2.98 24.75 45.16
CA ILE A 237 2.54 25.85 46.04
C ILE A 237 2.00 27.02 45.20
N SER A 238 0.87 27.57 45.64
CA SER A 238 0.22 28.77 45.06
C SER A 238 -0.07 29.81 46.16
N GLY A 239 -0.17 31.09 45.81
CA GLY A 239 -0.52 32.19 46.72
C GLY A 239 0.56 33.27 46.89
N TYR A 240 1.83 32.93 46.62
CA TYR A 240 2.90 33.93 46.49
C TYR A 240 2.90 34.54 45.09
N ASN A 241 3.14 35.86 44.99
CA ASN A 241 3.09 36.63 43.73
C ASN A 241 4.26 37.62 43.57
N GLU A 242 5.37 37.38 44.28
CA GLU A 242 6.60 38.22 44.30
C GLU A 242 6.42 39.69 44.75
N ASN A 243 5.20 40.08 45.13
CA ASN A 243 4.80 41.42 45.56
C ASN A 243 4.26 41.42 47.00
N TRP A 244 4.78 40.56 47.87
CA TRP A 244 4.51 40.64 49.31
C TRP A 244 5.35 41.76 49.93
N TYR A 245 4.70 42.60 50.73
CA TYR A 245 5.30 43.77 51.38
C TYR A 245 4.95 43.82 52.88
N LEU A 246 5.67 44.68 53.61
CA LEU A 246 5.52 44.88 55.05
C LEU A 246 4.09 45.31 55.41
N ASP A 247 3.54 44.75 56.49
CA ASP A 247 2.17 44.97 56.97
C ASP A 247 1.04 44.52 56.02
N LEU A 248 1.33 43.67 55.02
CA LEU A 248 0.29 42.99 54.23
C LEU A 248 -0.49 41.99 55.11
N GLU A 249 -1.81 42.22 55.25
CA GLU A 249 -2.74 41.33 55.96
C GLU A 249 -3.28 40.20 55.07
N GLY A 250 -3.67 39.07 55.68
CA GLY A 250 -4.40 37.99 55.01
C GLY A 250 -3.57 37.15 54.02
N ALA A 251 -2.24 37.24 54.07
CA ALA A 251 -1.35 36.43 53.23
C ALA A 251 -1.53 34.93 53.52
N GLN A 252 -1.61 34.12 52.46
CA GLN A 252 -1.73 32.67 52.56
C GLN A 252 -1.07 31.94 51.39
N LEU A 253 -0.63 30.70 51.63
CA LEU A 253 -0.11 29.78 50.62
C LEU A 253 -0.96 28.51 50.63
N GLN A 254 -1.29 27.97 49.46
CA GLN A 254 -2.01 26.71 49.32
C GLN A 254 -1.13 25.67 48.62
N CYS A 255 -1.04 24.47 49.20
CA CYS A 255 -0.27 23.35 48.67
C CYS A 255 -1.15 22.35 47.91
N ASN A 256 -1.12 22.41 46.58
CA ASN A 256 -1.90 21.53 45.72
C ASN A 256 -1.12 20.22 45.45
N GLY A 257 -1.64 19.09 45.94
CA GLY A 257 -1.05 17.76 45.77
C GLY A 257 -1.75 16.92 44.69
N ALA A 258 -1.16 16.81 43.50
CA ALA A 258 -1.69 16.03 42.39
C ALA A 258 -1.21 14.56 42.45
N GLY A 259 -2.02 13.67 43.05
CA GLY A 259 -1.71 12.24 43.19
C GLY A 259 -2.94 11.35 43.06
N ASN A 260 -2.73 10.05 42.85
CA ASN A 260 -3.80 9.05 42.88
C ASN A 260 -3.45 7.85 43.79
N PRO A 261 -4.25 7.51 44.81
CA PRO A 261 -5.37 8.29 45.36
C PRO A 261 -4.94 9.71 45.76
N LYS A 262 -5.89 10.64 45.83
CA LYS A 262 -5.60 12.02 46.23
C LYS A 262 -4.94 12.05 47.63
N PRO A 263 -3.89 12.85 47.84
CA PRO A 263 -3.26 12.98 49.15
C PRO A 263 -4.27 13.55 50.16
N GLN A 264 -4.26 13.00 51.36
CA GLN A 264 -5.13 13.45 52.47
C GLN A 264 -4.34 14.20 53.55
N ASN A 265 -3.03 13.93 53.64
CA ASN A 265 -2.14 14.54 54.61
C ASN A 265 -1.20 15.53 53.90
N PHE A 266 -1.12 16.73 54.48
CA PHE A 266 -0.23 17.81 54.06
C PHE A 266 0.53 18.32 55.29
N THR A 267 1.83 18.52 55.14
CA THR A 267 2.72 18.97 56.22
C THR A 267 3.53 20.16 55.74
N TRP A 268 3.40 21.29 56.44
CA TRP A 268 4.18 22.49 56.19
C TRP A 268 5.36 22.60 57.16
N SER A 269 6.48 23.13 56.66
CA SER A 269 7.73 23.34 57.40
C SER A 269 8.49 24.54 56.82
N ARG A 270 9.48 25.07 57.55
CA ARG A 270 10.42 26.09 57.07
C ARG A 270 11.84 25.51 57.14
N LYS A 271 12.72 25.86 56.20
CA LYS A 271 14.12 25.38 56.23
C LYS A 271 14.99 26.16 57.22
N ASP A 272 14.62 27.42 57.48
CA ASP A 272 15.40 28.36 58.28
C ASP A 272 15.13 28.25 59.80
N GLY A 273 14.27 27.30 60.22
CA GLY A 273 13.86 27.11 61.61
C GLY A 273 12.41 26.62 61.71
N GLY A 274 11.75 26.93 62.84
CA GLY A 274 10.32 26.69 63.00
C GLY A 274 9.45 27.58 62.09
N LEU A 275 8.15 27.26 62.01
CA LEU A 275 7.17 28.21 61.48
C LEU A 275 7.08 29.41 62.45
N PRO A 276 7.11 30.66 61.96
CA PRO A 276 7.17 31.84 62.84
C PRO A 276 5.82 32.12 63.54
N ASP A 277 5.89 32.72 64.73
CA ASP A 277 4.76 32.88 65.66
C ASP A 277 3.54 33.58 65.02
N GLY A 278 2.39 32.91 65.06
CA GLY A 278 1.13 33.38 64.46
C GLY A 278 0.97 33.02 62.96
N VAL A 279 1.67 32.00 62.47
CA VAL A 279 1.34 31.30 61.22
C VAL A 279 0.59 30.01 61.56
N THR A 280 -0.56 29.77 60.93
CA THR A 280 -1.35 28.55 61.13
C THR A 280 -1.33 27.64 59.90
N VAL A 281 -1.58 26.34 60.12
CA VAL A 281 -1.67 25.31 59.08
C VAL A 281 -3.08 24.72 59.08
N GLU A 282 -3.90 25.10 58.11
CA GLU A 282 -5.20 24.49 57.83
C GLU A 282 -5.08 23.53 56.65
N LYS A 283 -4.74 22.27 56.94
CA LYS A 283 -4.58 21.19 55.93
C LYS A 283 -3.53 21.57 54.87
N ASP A 284 -3.97 21.83 53.65
CA ASP A 284 -3.16 22.27 52.52
C ASP A 284 -2.75 23.74 52.59
N ILE A 285 -3.43 24.57 53.40
CA ILE A 285 -3.21 26.01 53.47
C ILE A 285 -2.31 26.39 54.67
N LEU A 286 -1.32 27.24 54.40
CA LEU A 286 -0.53 27.97 55.40
C LEU A 286 -1.01 29.42 55.43
N ARG A 287 -1.57 29.90 56.55
CA ARG A 287 -2.03 31.30 56.70
C ARG A 287 -1.15 32.10 57.64
N PHE A 288 -0.97 33.38 57.31
CA PHE A 288 -0.33 34.37 58.16
C PHE A 288 -1.44 35.22 58.81
N ASP A 289 -1.85 34.84 60.02
CA ASP A 289 -2.99 35.47 60.74
C ASP A 289 -2.61 36.81 61.41
N ARG A 290 -1.54 37.44 60.91
CA ARG A 290 -0.97 38.72 61.32
C ARG A 290 -0.44 39.46 60.07
N PRO A 291 -0.25 40.78 60.12
CA PRO A 291 0.46 41.51 59.06
C PRO A 291 1.88 40.97 58.84
N LEU A 292 2.32 40.85 57.58
CA LEU A 292 3.62 40.27 57.22
C LEU A 292 4.81 41.09 57.75
N ARG A 293 5.82 40.39 58.28
CA ARG A 293 7.07 40.96 58.78
C ARG A 293 8.26 40.58 57.89
N LEU A 294 9.32 41.39 57.93
CA LEU A 294 10.60 41.05 57.27
C LEU A 294 11.22 39.72 57.77
N THR A 295 10.88 39.30 59.01
CA THR A 295 11.28 38.00 59.58
C THR A 295 10.59 36.79 58.96
N ASP A 296 9.54 37.03 58.15
CA ASP A 296 8.75 35.98 57.50
C ASP A 296 9.28 35.66 56.09
N ALA A 297 10.28 36.39 55.60
CA ALA A 297 11.06 36.02 54.42
C ALA A 297 11.94 34.78 54.70
N GLY A 298 11.91 33.78 53.82
CA GLY A 298 12.57 32.49 54.04
C GLY A 298 12.13 31.40 53.07
N VAL A 299 12.62 30.17 53.27
CA VAL A 299 12.24 29.02 52.42
C VAL A 299 11.23 28.13 53.15
N TYR A 300 10.00 28.14 52.65
CA TYR A 300 8.90 27.32 53.12
C TYR A 300 8.77 26.05 52.29
N LYS A 301 8.35 24.96 52.93
CA LYS A 301 8.31 23.62 52.34
C LYS A 301 7.00 22.93 52.66
N CYS A 302 6.30 22.49 51.62
CA CYS A 302 5.17 21.59 51.75
C CYS A 302 5.58 20.14 51.44
N VAL A 303 5.02 19.20 52.17
CA VAL A 303 5.02 17.77 51.89
C VAL A 303 3.59 17.28 51.79
N ALA A 304 3.19 16.68 50.67
CA ALA A 304 1.89 16.03 50.49
C ALA A 304 2.09 14.50 50.45
N THR A 305 1.22 13.71 51.09
CA THR A 305 1.38 12.24 51.14
C THR A 305 0.11 11.45 50.80
N ASN A 306 0.29 10.32 50.11
CA ASN A 306 -0.74 9.33 49.84
C ASN A 306 -0.20 7.90 50.08
N VAL A 307 -1.03 6.89 49.80
CA VAL A 307 -0.70 5.45 50.01
C VAL A 307 0.39 4.88 49.09
N VAL A 308 1.02 5.70 48.23
CA VAL A 308 2.15 5.31 47.36
C VAL A 308 3.43 6.06 47.72
N GLY A 309 3.34 7.24 48.32
CA GLY A 309 4.53 8.01 48.72
C GLY A 309 4.26 9.46 49.06
N SER A 310 5.33 10.28 49.00
CA SER A 310 5.31 11.70 49.36
C SER A 310 5.91 12.60 48.29
N GLY A 311 5.17 13.66 47.93
CA GLY A 311 5.64 14.78 47.12
C GLY A 311 6.16 15.90 48.02
N LYS A 312 7.22 16.58 47.59
CA LYS A 312 7.91 17.60 48.39
C LYS A 312 8.24 18.80 47.50
N VAL A 313 7.90 20.01 47.95
CA VAL A 313 8.13 21.26 47.19
C VAL A 313 8.55 22.36 48.14
N ASP A 314 9.50 23.18 47.69
CA ASP A 314 10.04 24.32 48.42
C ASP A 314 9.70 25.62 47.67
N ILE A 315 9.35 26.69 48.38
CA ILE A 315 9.16 28.05 47.84
C ILE A 315 9.98 29.05 48.66
N LYS A 316 10.66 29.98 47.98
CA LYS A 316 11.33 31.11 48.64
C LYS A 316 10.38 32.30 48.68
N ILE A 317 10.19 32.87 49.86
CA ILE A 317 9.38 34.06 50.09
C ILE A 317 10.31 35.21 50.41
N GLU A 318 10.15 36.31 49.69
CA GLU A 318 10.76 37.60 49.98
C GLU A 318 9.65 38.61 50.32
N VAL A 319 9.88 39.43 51.36
CA VAL A 319 8.97 40.48 51.82
C VAL A 319 9.68 41.83 51.63
N ALA A 320 9.10 42.71 50.82
CA ALA A 320 9.67 44.02 50.54
C ALA A 320 9.28 45.07 51.60
N ALA A 321 10.11 46.10 51.80
CA ALA A 321 9.78 47.23 52.67
C ALA A 321 8.68 48.13 52.10
N GLU A 322 8.54 48.19 50.77
CA GLU A 322 7.52 48.93 50.03
C GLU A 322 6.97 48.05 48.89
N PRO A 323 5.71 48.22 48.45
CA PRO A 323 5.17 47.50 47.30
C PRO A 323 5.90 47.90 46.02
N LYS A 324 6.34 46.89 45.24
CA LYS A 324 6.92 47.12 43.90
C LYS A 324 5.86 47.73 42.98
N ASN A 325 5.98 49.03 42.68
CA ASN A 325 5.16 49.67 41.66
C ASN A 325 5.35 48.94 40.31
N PRO A 326 4.28 48.57 39.59
CA PRO A 326 4.42 47.94 38.27
C PRO A 326 5.06 48.93 37.29
N THR A 327 6.23 48.58 36.78
CA THR A 327 7.00 49.45 35.87
C THR A 327 6.24 49.66 34.56
N SER A 328 6.01 50.91 34.18
CA SER A 328 5.00 51.35 33.21
C SER A 328 5.30 51.10 31.72
N PHE A 329 6.01 50.02 31.38
CA PHE A 329 6.45 49.73 30.01
C PHE A 329 5.36 49.15 29.09
N ASP A 330 4.38 48.40 29.61
CA ASP A 330 3.36 47.73 28.77
C ASP A 330 2.46 48.70 28.00
N SER A 331 2.13 49.86 28.60
CA SER A 331 1.18 50.82 28.02
C SER A 331 1.69 51.44 26.71
N LEU A 332 3.00 51.66 26.58
CA LEU A 332 3.58 52.23 25.36
C LEU A 332 3.65 51.18 24.24
N LEU A 333 3.99 49.93 24.59
CA LEU A 333 4.10 48.82 23.64
C LEU A 333 2.74 48.48 23.00
N LEU A 334 1.67 48.45 23.80
CA LEU A 334 0.31 48.19 23.31
C LEU A 334 -0.19 49.26 22.33
N ILE A 335 0.16 50.53 22.54
CA ILE A 335 -0.19 51.62 21.60
C ILE A 335 0.53 51.43 20.25
N ILE A 336 1.81 51.05 20.27
CA ILE A 336 2.59 50.78 19.05
C ILE A 336 2.03 49.57 18.30
N ILE A 337 1.74 48.47 19.00
CA ILE A 337 1.14 47.26 18.41
C ILE A 337 -0.23 47.57 17.81
N GLY A 338 -1.08 48.32 18.52
CA GLY A 338 -2.40 48.75 18.04
C GLY A 338 -2.32 49.62 16.77
N GLY A 339 -1.36 50.55 16.72
CA GLY A 339 -1.12 51.39 15.54
C GLY A 339 -0.68 50.59 14.31
N VAL A 340 0.25 49.65 14.49
CA VAL A 340 0.72 48.76 13.40
C VAL A 340 -0.39 47.83 12.92
N ALA A 341 -1.18 47.26 13.83
CA ALA A 341 -2.33 46.42 13.49
C ALA A 341 -3.39 47.21 12.69
N ALA A 342 -3.72 48.43 13.10
CA ALA A 342 -4.67 49.29 12.39
C ALA A 342 -4.19 49.64 10.97
N LEU A 343 -2.89 49.92 10.80
CA LEU A 343 -2.29 50.20 9.49
C LEU A 343 -2.34 48.98 8.56
N LEU A 344 -2.03 47.79 9.08
CA LEU A 344 -2.11 46.53 8.32
C LEU A 344 -3.55 46.21 7.90
N VAL A 345 -4.54 46.40 8.78
CA VAL A 345 -5.96 46.23 8.44
C VAL A 345 -6.39 47.23 7.35
N LEU A 346 -5.96 48.49 7.43
CA LEU A 346 -6.25 49.50 6.40
C LEU A 346 -5.69 49.08 5.02
N ILE A 347 -4.43 48.62 4.97
CA ILE A 347 -3.80 48.11 3.75
C ILE A 347 -4.56 46.89 3.21
N LEU A 348 -4.95 45.95 4.08
CA LEU A 348 -5.66 44.74 3.70
C LEU A 348 -7.06 45.07 3.14
N VAL A 349 -7.77 46.05 3.70
CA VAL A 349 -9.03 46.59 3.16
C VAL A 349 -8.83 47.23 1.77
N ILE A 350 -7.75 47.99 1.56
CA ILE A 350 -7.41 48.56 0.24
C ILE A 350 -7.11 47.46 -0.79
N VAL A 351 -6.36 46.41 -0.41
CA VAL A 351 -6.11 45.24 -1.26
C VAL A 351 -7.41 44.50 -1.58
N VAL A 352 -8.27 44.25 -0.59
CA VAL A 352 -9.59 43.62 -0.83
C VAL A 352 -10.44 44.47 -1.76
N ILE A 353 -10.52 45.79 -1.59
CA ILE A 353 -11.30 46.68 -2.46
C ILE A 353 -10.76 46.67 -3.89
N THR A 354 -9.44 46.74 -4.09
CA THR A 354 -8.81 46.74 -5.42
C THR A 354 -8.98 45.38 -6.12
N VAL A 355 -8.77 44.27 -5.41
CA VAL A 355 -9.02 42.90 -5.93
C VAL A 355 -10.50 42.67 -6.25
N ASN A 356 -11.44 43.10 -5.39
CA ASN A 356 -12.87 42.98 -5.68
C ASN A 356 -13.29 43.83 -6.88
N ARG A 357 -12.73 45.04 -7.02
CA ARG A 357 -12.92 45.86 -8.24
C ARG A 357 -12.34 45.16 -9.47
N HIS A 358 -11.19 44.48 -9.37
CA HIS A 358 -10.58 43.71 -10.46
C HIS A 358 -11.39 42.45 -10.85
N HIS A 359 -11.92 41.67 -9.91
CA HIS A 359 -12.82 40.56 -10.25
C HIS A 359 -14.16 41.06 -10.82
N LYS A 360 -14.70 42.16 -10.29
CA LYS A 360 -15.83 42.88 -10.92
C LYS A 360 -15.48 43.40 -12.32
N LYS A 361 -14.22 43.71 -12.61
CA LYS A 361 -13.69 44.15 -13.91
C LYS A 361 -13.72 42.99 -14.90
N ARG A 362 -13.00 41.91 -14.58
CA ARG A 362 -12.82 40.71 -15.41
C ARG A 362 -14.12 39.95 -15.66
N ASN A 363 -14.98 39.79 -14.65
CA ASN A 363 -16.26 39.07 -14.80
C ASN A 363 -17.32 39.88 -15.58
N LYS A 364 -17.01 41.10 -16.06
CA LYS A 364 -17.81 41.79 -17.09
C LYS A 364 -17.31 41.52 -18.51
N GLN A 365 -16.01 41.22 -18.69
CA GLN A 365 -15.45 40.83 -19.99
C GLN A 365 -16.07 39.51 -20.44
N LEU A 366 -15.89 38.48 -19.61
CA LEU A 366 -16.34 37.09 -19.83
C LEU A 366 -17.87 36.92 -19.96
N VAL A 367 -18.67 37.95 -19.64
CA VAL A 367 -20.13 37.91 -19.87
C VAL A 367 -20.46 38.46 -21.26
N MET A 368 -19.84 39.57 -21.68
CA MET A 368 -20.04 40.10 -23.04
C MET A 368 -19.52 39.12 -24.09
N GLU A 369 -18.34 38.55 -23.85
CA GLU A 369 -17.67 37.55 -24.71
C GLU A 369 -18.48 36.24 -24.81
N LEU A 370 -19.16 35.85 -23.73
CA LEU A 370 -20.05 34.68 -23.72
C LEU A 370 -21.40 34.97 -24.38
N ASP A 371 -21.97 36.18 -24.23
CA ASP A 371 -23.17 36.58 -24.97
C ASP A 371 -22.89 36.74 -26.48
N GLU A 372 -21.71 37.24 -26.87
CA GLU A 372 -21.24 37.30 -28.26
C GLU A 372 -21.09 35.89 -28.87
N LYS A 373 -20.40 34.98 -28.18
CA LYS A 373 -20.31 33.56 -28.60
C LYS A 373 -21.65 32.84 -28.59
N LYS A 374 -22.61 33.28 -27.77
CA LYS A 374 -23.99 32.78 -27.76
C LYS A 374 -24.80 33.32 -28.94
N GLU A 375 -24.56 34.55 -29.42
CA GLU A 375 -25.13 35.03 -30.67
C GLU A 375 -24.54 34.30 -31.89
N GLU A 376 -23.22 34.04 -31.93
CA GLU A 376 -22.59 33.16 -32.94
C GLU A 376 -23.24 31.77 -32.97
N ILE A 377 -23.39 31.11 -31.82
CA ILE A 377 -24.05 29.80 -31.73
C ILE A 377 -25.53 29.90 -32.15
N SER A 378 -26.23 31.00 -31.81
CA SER A 378 -27.62 31.20 -32.22
C SER A 378 -27.75 31.36 -33.74
N THR A 379 -26.86 32.11 -34.38
CA THR A 379 -26.88 32.38 -35.83
C THR A 379 -26.45 31.15 -36.63
N LEU A 380 -25.47 30.38 -36.15
CA LEU A 380 -25.13 29.06 -36.67
C LEU A 380 -26.31 28.09 -36.54
N SER A 381 -27.02 28.06 -35.40
CA SER A 381 -28.23 27.23 -35.24
C SER A 381 -29.36 27.63 -36.20
N ARG A 382 -29.47 28.93 -36.50
CA ARG A 382 -30.47 29.50 -37.42
C ARG A 382 -30.13 29.24 -38.89
N GLN A 383 -28.86 29.13 -39.24
CA GLN A 383 -28.43 28.61 -40.55
C GLN A 383 -28.62 27.09 -40.65
N ALA A 384 -28.37 26.34 -39.58
CA ALA A 384 -28.55 24.89 -39.53
C ALA A 384 -30.03 24.44 -39.58
N SER A 385 -30.97 25.27 -39.10
CA SER A 385 -32.41 25.02 -39.25
C SER A 385 -32.91 25.36 -40.66
N ILE A 386 -32.44 26.45 -41.28
CA ILE A 386 -32.77 26.80 -42.67
C ILE A 386 -32.31 25.71 -43.65
N ARG A 387 -31.14 25.09 -43.42
CA ARG A 387 -30.67 23.94 -44.23
C ARG A 387 -31.41 22.63 -44.01
N ARG A 388 -32.45 22.58 -43.17
CA ARG A 388 -33.24 21.37 -42.88
C ARG A 388 -34.72 21.45 -43.33
N VAL A 389 -35.10 22.49 -44.08
CA VAL A 389 -36.46 22.63 -44.66
C VAL A 389 -36.38 22.63 -46.19
N ALA A 390 -35.91 21.51 -46.75
CA ALA A 390 -35.75 21.31 -48.20
C ALA A 390 -35.98 19.85 -48.65
N SER A 391 -36.77 19.07 -47.90
CA SER A 391 -37.05 17.67 -48.24
C SER A 391 -38.40 17.16 -47.73
N VAL A 392 -39.28 16.83 -48.70
CA VAL A 392 -40.47 15.98 -48.58
C VAL A 392 -41.67 16.55 -47.80
N SER A 393 -42.86 16.19 -48.29
CA SER A 393 -44.20 16.67 -47.94
C SER A 393 -45.17 15.48 -47.80
N ILE A 394 -46.47 15.79 -47.56
CA ILE A 394 -47.68 14.93 -47.73
C ILE A 394 -48.32 14.32 -46.45
N GLU A 395 -49.43 14.98 -46.07
CA GLU A 395 -50.71 14.45 -45.56
C GLU A 395 -50.96 13.88 -44.13
N ASN A 396 -51.93 14.55 -43.45
CA ASN A 396 -53.12 13.99 -42.77
C ASN A 396 -52.99 13.17 -41.45
N LYS A 397 -53.92 13.22 -40.47
CA LYS A 397 -55.26 13.87 -40.37
C LYS A 397 -55.73 14.00 -38.88
N TYR A 398 -56.57 15.01 -38.57
CA TYR A 398 -57.45 15.19 -37.37
C TYR A 398 -56.79 15.27 -35.96
N GLN A 399 -56.93 16.38 -35.21
CA GLN A 399 -58.00 16.79 -34.25
C GLN A 399 -58.03 15.98 -32.92
N MET A 400 -58.34 16.52 -31.73
CA MET A 400 -59.10 17.74 -31.35
C MET A 400 -58.73 18.21 -29.91
N GLU A 401 -58.98 19.50 -29.56
CA GLU A 401 -59.47 20.05 -28.24
C GLU A 401 -58.80 19.68 -26.87
N ASP A 402 -58.88 20.47 -25.77
CA ASP A 402 -59.13 21.91 -25.54
C ASP A 402 -58.72 22.36 -24.11
N SER A 403 -58.64 23.68 -23.89
CA SER A 403 -58.93 24.39 -22.62
C SER A 403 -57.96 24.36 -21.40
N ILE A 404 -58.02 25.46 -20.63
CA ILE A 404 -57.25 25.85 -19.43
C ILE A 404 -58.30 26.32 -18.39
N PRO A 405 -58.27 26.01 -17.06
CA PRO A 405 -57.86 27.07 -16.09
C PRO A 405 -57.47 26.70 -14.62
N LEU A 406 -56.43 27.39 -14.10
CA LEU A 406 -56.33 28.01 -12.74
C LEU A 406 -56.38 27.06 -11.48
N ARG A 407 -56.11 27.48 -10.22
CA ARG A 407 -55.98 28.82 -9.58
C ARG A 407 -55.07 28.80 -8.31
N VAL A 408 -54.37 29.93 -8.06
CA VAL A 408 -53.96 30.61 -6.77
C VAL A 408 -54.23 29.88 -5.44
N GLU A 409 -53.32 29.81 -4.44
CA GLU A 409 -52.99 30.87 -3.44
C GLU A 409 -51.78 30.47 -2.54
N GLY A 410 -51.01 31.32 -1.84
CA GLY A 410 -50.91 32.79 -1.85
C GLY A 410 -50.68 33.42 -0.45
N THR A 411 -49.45 33.77 -0.07
CA THR A 411 -49.19 34.65 1.10
C THR A 411 -47.82 35.36 1.02
N ILE A 412 -47.70 36.57 1.59
CA ILE A 412 -46.57 37.49 1.40
C ILE A 412 -46.14 38.13 2.74
N ARG A 413 -44.83 38.28 2.94
CA ARG A 413 -44.14 39.42 3.62
C ARG A 413 -42.64 39.30 3.29
N THR A 414 -41.99 40.19 2.52
CA THR A 414 -41.63 41.60 2.79
C THR A 414 -41.03 41.80 4.19
N SER A 415 -39.86 42.42 4.38
CA SER A 415 -39.29 43.56 3.64
C SER A 415 -37.74 43.53 3.60
N LEU A 416 -37.09 43.91 2.47
CA LEU A 416 -36.32 45.17 2.26
C LEU A 416 -35.04 45.34 3.12
N SER A 417 -33.90 45.83 2.61
CA SER A 417 -33.60 46.40 1.27
C SER A 417 -32.10 46.37 0.89
N SER A 418 -31.84 46.53 -0.43
CA SER A 418 -30.71 47.23 -1.08
C SER A 418 -29.26 46.76 -0.79
N LEU A 419 -28.52 46.19 -1.76
CA LEU A 419 -27.86 46.81 -2.95
C LEU A 419 -26.56 47.60 -2.58
N ASP A 420 -25.48 47.63 -3.39
CA ASP A 420 -25.43 47.49 -4.86
C ASP A 420 -24.09 46.98 -5.48
N ARG A 421 -24.05 46.71 -6.81
CA ARG A 421 -22.89 46.36 -7.66
C ARG A 421 -22.72 47.34 -8.85
N PRO A 422 -21.48 47.81 -9.13
CA PRO A 422 -20.81 47.47 -10.41
C PRO A 422 -19.29 47.24 -10.26
N ARG A 423 -18.45 46.68 -11.15
CA ARG A 423 -18.48 46.16 -12.56
C ARG A 423 -18.08 47.10 -13.73
N SER A 424 -16.78 47.18 -14.10
CA SER A 424 -16.17 47.43 -15.46
C SER A 424 -14.70 47.93 -15.40
N ARG A 425 -14.01 48.22 -16.53
CA ARG A 425 -13.20 47.34 -17.44
C ARG A 425 -11.81 48.00 -17.66
N ASP A 426 -10.75 47.18 -17.80
CA ASP A 426 -9.47 47.26 -18.59
C ASP A 426 -8.60 48.57 -18.49
N SER A 427 -7.41 48.79 -19.09
CA SER A 427 -6.56 48.05 -20.07
C SER A 427 -5.09 48.58 -20.06
N HIS A 428 -4.09 47.75 -20.46
CA HIS A 428 -2.78 48.04 -21.16
C HIS A 428 -1.79 49.17 -20.70
N SER A 429 -0.52 49.25 -21.15
CA SER A 429 0.62 48.29 -21.18
C SER A 429 1.89 48.94 -21.81
N THR A 430 3.11 48.82 -21.24
CA THR A 430 4.40 48.86 -22.01
C THR A 430 5.63 48.44 -21.18
N VAL A 431 6.73 48.12 -21.88
CA VAL A 431 8.08 47.81 -21.36
C VAL A 431 8.96 49.06 -21.33
N GLY A 432 9.92 49.14 -20.39
CA GLY A 432 10.97 50.18 -20.38
C GLY A 432 12.32 49.65 -20.85
N LEU A 433 13.01 50.41 -21.71
CA LEU A 433 14.42 50.23 -22.06
C LEU A 433 15.28 51.25 -21.30
N ASP A 434 16.60 51.08 -21.33
CA ASP A 434 17.57 52.04 -20.80
C ASP A 434 17.89 53.19 -21.79
N SER A 435 18.70 54.15 -21.36
CA SER A 435 18.95 55.43 -22.04
C SER A 435 19.77 55.34 -23.34
N LEU A 436 20.14 54.14 -23.80
CA LEU A 436 20.71 53.89 -25.13
C LEU A 436 19.96 52.80 -25.92
N GLY A 437 18.80 52.35 -25.43
CA GLY A 437 17.81 51.64 -26.24
C GLY A 437 18.14 50.19 -26.60
N ARG A 438 18.60 49.37 -25.65
CA ARG A 438 18.76 47.91 -25.86
C ARG A 438 18.18 47.06 -24.71
N PRO A 439 17.53 45.91 -24.99
CA PRO A 439 17.23 44.92 -23.96
C PRO A 439 18.49 44.07 -23.66
N ALA A 440 18.82 43.86 -22.38
CA ALA A 440 19.96 43.04 -21.96
C ALA A 440 19.59 42.09 -20.80
N ILE A 441 20.14 40.88 -20.84
CA ILE A 441 19.97 39.83 -19.83
C ILE A 441 21.24 39.77 -18.96
N CYS A 442 21.11 39.58 -17.64
CA CYS A 442 22.19 38.97 -16.87
C CYS A 442 21.69 38.16 -15.67
N ASN A 443 22.26 36.96 -15.51
CA ASN A 443 22.11 36.11 -14.32
C ASN A 443 22.98 36.63 -13.16
N THR A 444 22.63 36.25 -11.92
CA THR A 444 23.63 35.81 -10.93
C THR A 444 22.97 35.01 -9.81
N SER A 445 23.76 34.16 -9.13
CA SER A 445 23.30 33.31 -8.02
C SER A 445 24.27 33.37 -6.84
N ARG A 446 23.75 33.07 -5.63
CA ARG A 446 24.45 33.20 -4.32
C ARG A 446 24.79 34.67 -3.97
N ARG A 447 24.97 35.06 -2.70
CA ARG A 447 25.15 34.30 -1.45
C ARG A 447 24.53 35.11 -0.30
N GLY A 448 23.95 34.48 0.72
CA GLY A 448 23.46 35.18 1.92
C GLY A 448 24.55 35.38 2.99
N ARG A 449 24.33 36.33 3.92
CA ARG A 449 24.86 36.32 5.30
C ARG A 449 24.05 37.23 6.23
N GLU A 450 24.08 36.96 7.53
CA GLU A 450 23.24 37.55 8.58
C GLU A 450 23.83 38.81 9.23
N ARG A 451 23.00 39.48 10.06
CA ARG A 451 23.37 40.41 11.15
C ARG A 451 22.25 40.42 12.22
N MET A 452 22.49 40.59 13.53
CA MET A 452 23.72 40.42 14.34
C MET A 452 23.38 40.51 15.85
N LEU A 453 24.33 40.14 16.72
CA LEU A 453 24.36 40.29 18.20
C LEU A 453 23.54 39.23 18.97
N ASP A 454 24.01 38.65 20.08
CA ASP A 454 25.30 38.72 20.82
C ASP A 454 25.56 37.32 21.47
N ARG A 455 26.61 36.96 22.24
CA ARG A 455 27.73 37.65 22.92
C ARG A 455 28.88 36.64 23.20
N GLU A 456 30.13 37.12 23.43
CA GLU A 456 31.30 36.55 24.17
C GLU A 456 31.48 35.00 24.26
N LYS A 457 32.65 34.36 24.10
CA LYS A 457 34.10 34.74 24.09
C LYS A 457 34.87 33.55 23.43
N ASP A 458 36.20 33.44 23.29
CA ASP A 458 37.35 34.19 23.82
C ASP A 458 38.62 34.13 22.91
N ASP A 459 39.75 34.60 23.46
CA ASP A 459 41.17 34.56 23.05
C ASP A 459 41.75 33.21 22.54
N GLU A 460 42.83 33.15 21.74
CA GLU A 460 43.65 34.22 21.13
C GLU A 460 44.29 33.84 19.76
N ARG A 461 44.63 34.87 18.98
CA ARG A 461 45.88 35.11 18.18
C ARG A 461 46.89 33.95 17.98
N VAL A 462 47.68 33.80 16.89
CA VAL A 462 48.11 34.64 15.73
C VAL A 462 49.07 33.77 14.88
N SER A 463 49.34 33.91 13.57
CA SER A 463 48.64 34.54 12.42
C SER A 463 49.48 34.31 11.14
N ASN A 464 49.03 34.79 9.96
CA ASN A 464 49.83 35.43 8.88
C ASN A 464 51.08 34.69 8.31
N ARG A 465 51.45 34.68 7.02
CA ARG A 465 51.15 35.41 5.75
C ARG A 465 52.08 34.75 4.68
N LEU A 466 52.08 34.94 3.36
CA LEU A 466 51.36 35.76 2.36
C LEU A 466 51.50 35.08 0.97
N LYS A 467 50.68 35.51 -0.01
CA LYS A 467 50.90 35.53 -1.48
C LYS A 467 52.13 34.80 -2.09
N MET A 468 51.90 33.99 -3.13
CA MET A 468 52.03 34.46 -4.54
C MET A 468 51.53 33.43 -5.57
N GLU A 469 50.90 33.93 -6.63
CA GLU A 469 50.85 33.35 -8.00
C GLU A 469 51.87 34.15 -8.87
N PRO A 470 52.32 33.72 -10.08
CA PRO A 470 51.57 32.89 -11.06
C PRO A 470 52.36 31.93 -12.02
N PHE A 471 51.59 31.24 -12.87
CA PHE A 471 51.84 30.92 -14.30
C PHE A 471 52.85 29.84 -14.80
N VAL A 472 52.32 28.96 -15.68
CA VAL A 472 52.85 28.50 -17.01
C VAL A 472 53.75 27.24 -17.17
N ARG A 473 53.22 26.29 -18.00
CA ARG A 473 53.82 25.32 -18.99
C ARG A 473 54.99 24.40 -18.56
N MET A 474 55.02 23.11 -18.92
CA MET A 474 55.31 22.48 -20.25
C MET A 474 56.62 22.99 -20.90
N SER A 475 57.54 22.15 -21.40
CA SER A 475 57.50 20.70 -21.75
C SER A 475 58.90 20.04 -21.72
N ASP A 476 59.01 18.81 -22.26
CA ASP A 476 60.14 18.17 -23.00
C ASP A 476 60.43 16.74 -22.48
N LEU A 477 60.19 15.66 -23.25
CA LEU A 477 61.04 14.99 -24.28
C LEU A 477 62.30 14.31 -23.66
N ASP A 478 62.73 13.10 -24.05
CA ASP A 478 62.64 12.41 -25.36
C ASP A 478 62.83 10.86 -25.31
N SER A 479 62.56 10.17 -26.43
CA SER A 479 63.26 8.96 -26.97
C SER A 479 63.07 7.50 -26.45
N GLN A 480 62.55 6.64 -27.36
CA GLN A 480 63.16 5.41 -27.94
C GLN A 480 63.17 3.97 -27.31
N PHE A 481 62.79 3.00 -28.18
CA PHE A 481 63.19 1.57 -28.37
C PHE A 481 62.80 0.40 -27.39
N HIS A 482 62.79 -0.81 -27.97
CA HIS A 482 62.37 -2.16 -27.47
C HIS A 482 63.45 -3.23 -27.84
N PRO A 483 63.40 -4.54 -27.43
CA PRO A 483 62.45 -5.27 -26.55
C PRO A 483 63.11 -5.73 -25.21
N PRO A 484 63.58 -6.98 -24.88
CA PRO A 484 63.61 -8.31 -25.52
C PRO A 484 62.94 -9.48 -24.69
N LEU A 485 63.29 -10.74 -25.01
CA LEU A 485 63.06 -12.05 -24.32
C LEU A 485 64.43 -12.82 -24.25
N PRO A 486 64.66 -14.06 -23.69
CA PRO A 486 63.71 -15.17 -23.37
C PRO A 486 63.99 -16.15 -22.17
N VAL A 487 62.94 -16.94 -21.81
CA VAL A 487 62.82 -18.40 -21.47
C VAL A 487 63.92 -19.22 -20.74
N SER A 488 63.54 -19.96 -19.67
CA SER A 488 63.96 -21.34 -19.25
C SER A 488 63.34 -21.71 -17.86
N ALA A 489 62.82 -22.90 -17.49
CA ALA A 489 62.46 -24.17 -18.17
C ALA A 489 61.42 -25.02 -17.35
N PHE A 490 61.08 -26.21 -17.87
CA PHE A 490 60.08 -27.26 -17.48
C PHE A 490 60.46 -28.13 -16.23
N PRO A 491 59.67 -29.13 -15.70
CA PRO A 491 58.70 -30.03 -16.41
C PRO A 491 57.44 -30.64 -15.69
N MET A 492 56.56 -31.26 -16.52
CA MET A 492 55.71 -32.49 -16.33
C MET A 492 54.65 -32.60 -15.20
N GLU A 493 53.49 -33.28 -15.35
CA GLU A 493 52.69 -33.71 -16.53
C GLU A 493 51.27 -34.25 -16.14
N GLN A 494 50.28 -34.17 -17.06
CA GLN A 494 49.09 -35.05 -17.33
C GLN A 494 48.10 -35.47 -16.18
N THR A 495 46.77 -35.70 -16.37
CA THR A 495 45.80 -35.57 -17.51
C THR A 495 44.33 -35.60 -17.04
N ALA A 496 43.41 -35.05 -17.85
CA ALA A 496 41.95 -35.32 -18.03
C ALA A 496 41.01 -35.51 -16.79
N GLU A 497 39.91 -34.79 -16.54
CA GLU A 497 38.72 -34.35 -17.34
C GLU A 497 37.51 -35.34 -17.32
N ILE A 498 36.30 -34.86 -17.65
CA ILE A 498 35.08 -35.60 -18.09
C ILE A 498 34.04 -36.11 -17.02
N ILE A 499 32.97 -35.30 -16.86
CA ILE A 499 31.52 -35.63 -17.08
C ILE A 499 30.55 -36.19 -15.97
N ARG A 500 29.39 -35.48 -15.87
CA ARG A 500 27.98 -35.86 -15.50
C ARG A 500 27.56 -36.45 -14.14
N SER A 501 26.79 -35.63 -13.42
CA SER A 501 25.37 -35.81 -13.02
C SER A 501 24.70 -37.20 -12.91
N ARG A 502 24.09 -37.47 -11.75
CA ARG A 502 22.78 -38.15 -11.53
C ARG A 502 22.28 -37.77 -10.12
N ASN A 503 21.00 -37.52 -9.78
CA ASN A 503 19.68 -38.08 -10.13
C ASN A 503 19.45 -39.55 -9.74
N GLY A 504 18.42 -39.79 -8.89
CA GLY A 504 18.12 -41.08 -8.24
C GLY A 504 18.55 -41.05 -6.76
N SER A 505 17.76 -40.71 -5.73
CA SER A 505 16.34 -40.97 -5.41
C SER A 505 15.97 -42.46 -5.32
N ALA A 506 15.90 -43.01 -4.09
CA ALA A 506 14.73 -43.67 -3.50
C ALA A 506 15.09 -44.52 -2.24
N ILE A 507 14.07 -45.11 -1.62
CA ILE A 507 14.12 -46.25 -0.66
C ILE A 507 14.55 -45.91 0.79
N LEU A 508 13.53 -45.47 1.55
CA LEU A 508 13.29 -45.88 2.95
C LEU A 508 13.12 -47.43 3.02
N PRO A 509 13.30 -48.12 4.17
CA PRO A 509 12.81 -47.67 5.49
C PRO A 509 13.66 -48.07 6.72
N ALA A 510 13.04 -47.93 7.90
CA ALA A 510 13.04 -48.78 9.10
C ALA A 510 14.14 -49.88 9.26
N ASP A 511 14.63 -50.17 10.46
CA ASP A 511 13.91 -50.12 11.75
C ASP A 511 14.87 -49.99 12.97
N GLY A 512 14.31 -50.03 14.20
CA GLY A 512 15.06 -50.56 15.36
C GLY A 512 15.80 -49.57 16.29
N ARG A 513 15.04 -48.78 17.06
CA ARG A 513 15.42 -48.48 18.48
C ARG A 513 15.50 -49.81 19.27
N PRO A 514 16.37 -49.98 20.29
CA PRO A 514 16.27 -49.31 21.62
C PRO A 514 17.58 -48.62 22.07
N GLN A 515 17.60 -47.65 23.01
CA GLN A 515 17.53 -47.78 24.49
C GLN A 515 18.53 -48.81 25.07
N SER A 516 19.26 -48.59 26.17
CA SER A 516 19.45 -47.41 27.06
C SER A 516 20.73 -47.67 27.88
N GLY A 517 21.56 -46.68 28.22
CA GLY A 517 21.34 -45.81 29.38
C GLY A 517 22.38 -46.10 30.49
N GLY A 518 22.35 -45.34 31.58
CA GLY A 518 23.25 -45.51 32.73
C GLY A 518 24.60 -44.78 32.60
N GLY A 519 25.17 -44.36 33.74
CA GLY A 519 26.46 -43.67 33.77
C GLY A 519 27.17 -43.76 35.12
N SER A 520 28.33 -43.10 35.21
CA SER A 520 29.07 -42.76 36.44
C SER A 520 29.86 -43.86 37.19
N ILE A 521 31.19 -43.80 37.01
CA ILE A 521 32.23 -43.77 38.08
C ILE A 521 32.75 -45.09 38.75
N THR A 522 33.95 -45.50 38.31
CA THR A 522 35.11 -46.06 39.09
C THR A 522 35.06 -47.47 39.74
N SER A 523 36.17 -48.18 40.02
CA SER A 523 37.58 -48.14 39.52
C SER A 523 38.37 -49.41 39.91
N SER A 524 39.49 -49.71 39.24
CA SER A 524 40.62 -50.52 39.78
C SER A 524 41.88 -50.42 38.88
N ARG A 525 43.12 -50.76 39.28
CA ARG A 525 43.90 -50.36 40.48
C ARG A 525 45.34 -50.90 40.46
N ALA A 526 46.33 -50.02 40.68
CA ALA A 526 47.62 -50.33 41.32
C ALA A 526 48.29 -49.02 41.77
N GLY A 527 48.44 -48.69 43.06
CA GLY A 527 47.87 -49.28 44.29
C GLY A 527 47.38 -48.17 45.25
N SER A 528 46.86 -48.45 46.45
CA SER A 528 46.77 -49.73 47.17
C SER A 528 45.64 -49.73 48.24
N ARG A 529 45.32 -50.92 48.81
CA ARG A 529 44.40 -51.24 49.96
C ARG A 529 42.86 -51.12 49.76
N GLY A 530 42.10 -52.08 50.34
CA GLY A 530 40.60 -52.20 50.40
C GLY A 530 39.86 -52.51 49.07
N HIS A 531 39.23 -53.66 48.80
CA HIS A 531 37.89 -54.10 49.27
C HIS A 531 36.79 -53.03 49.13
N ARG A 532 35.53 -53.28 48.76
CA ARG A 532 34.68 -54.37 48.21
C ARG A 532 33.25 -53.89 48.55
N SER A 533 32.27 -53.99 47.65
CA SER A 533 30.83 -53.74 47.90
C SER A 533 30.24 -54.77 48.91
N PRO A 534 28.97 -54.69 49.44
CA PRO A 534 27.75 -54.78 48.59
C PRO A 534 26.37 -54.30 49.17
N ILE A 535 25.29 -54.50 48.37
CA ILE A 535 23.91 -54.97 48.77
C ILE A 535 22.99 -54.04 49.64
N ASN A 536 21.64 -54.15 49.65
CA ASN A 536 20.59 -54.42 48.64
C ASN A 536 19.16 -54.23 49.28
N SER A 537 18.11 -54.22 48.45
CA SER A 537 16.75 -54.80 48.68
C SER A 537 15.80 -54.30 49.81
N ASN A 538 14.65 -53.81 49.33
CA ASN A 538 13.26 -54.15 49.70
C ASN A 538 12.62 -53.65 51.02
N TYR A 539 11.41 -53.08 50.90
CA TYR A 539 10.07 -53.47 51.40
C TYR A 539 9.13 -52.23 51.22
N HIS A 540 7.88 -52.21 50.72
CA HIS A 540 6.64 -53.03 50.88
C HIS A 540 6.06 -52.95 52.32
N ILE A 541 4.75 -52.74 52.59
CA ILE A 541 3.53 -52.63 51.75
C ILE A 541 2.30 -52.09 52.57
N HIS A 542 1.21 -51.63 51.93
CA HIS A 542 -0.17 -51.39 52.47
C HIS A 542 -0.36 -50.36 53.65
N THR A 543 -1.57 -49.89 54.04
CA THR A 543 -2.99 -50.18 53.64
C THR A 543 -3.87 -48.89 53.67
N ASP A 544 -5.15 -49.04 53.31
CA ASP A 544 -6.18 -48.02 53.04
C ASP A 544 -7.15 -47.71 54.22
N GLU A 545 -8.28 -47.03 53.90
CA GLU A 545 -9.46 -46.68 54.73
C GLU A 545 -9.25 -45.46 55.68
N ASP A 546 -10.21 -44.53 55.88
CA ASP A 546 -11.68 -44.69 55.99
C ASP A 546 -12.50 -43.49 55.44
N ASP A 547 -13.83 -43.57 55.45
CA ASP A 547 -14.78 -42.65 54.79
C ASP A 547 -15.38 -41.54 55.70
N MET A 548 -15.93 -40.46 55.10
CA MET A 548 -17.05 -39.57 55.55
C MET A 548 -16.91 -38.04 55.28
N ARG A 549 -18.04 -37.47 54.86
CA ARG A 549 -18.48 -36.04 54.90
C ARG A 549 -19.54 -35.89 56.02
N PRO A 550 -19.88 -34.70 56.62
CA PRO A 550 -20.42 -33.55 55.87
C PRO A 550 -20.35 -32.11 56.52
N VAL A 551 -20.88 -31.09 55.79
CA VAL A 551 -21.78 -29.96 56.22
C VAL A 551 -21.38 -29.09 57.46
N ASP A 552 -21.44 -27.74 57.47
CA ASP A 552 -21.66 -26.72 56.43
C ASP A 552 -21.30 -25.29 56.95
N GLU A 553 -21.50 -24.26 56.10
CA GLU A 553 -21.73 -22.81 56.38
C GLU A 553 -21.10 -22.09 57.60
N GLY A 554 -20.42 -20.96 57.34
CA GLY A 554 -20.06 -19.94 58.34
C GLY A 554 -19.41 -18.70 57.71
N SER A 555 -19.93 -17.51 58.00
CA SER A 555 -19.66 -16.26 57.25
C SER A 555 -18.89 -15.17 58.04
N GLU A 556 -18.59 -14.07 57.32
CA GLU A 556 -18.25 -12.72 57.82
C GLU A 556 -16.77 -12.31 58.12
N LEU A 557 -16.23 -11.53 57.17
CA LEU A 557 -15.76 -10.15 57.38
C LEU A 557 -14.78 -9.79 58.54
N SER A 558 -13.50 -9.63 58.14
CA SER A 558 -12.89 -8.29 57.90
C SER A 558 -11.78 -7.70 58.81
N ARG A 559 -10.89 -6.96 58.13
CA ARG A 559 -10.06 -5.79 58.55
C ARG A 559 -9.05 -5.89 59.71
N GLY A 560 -7.79 -5.63 59.34
CA GLY A 560 -6.83 -4.86 60.14
C GLY A 560 -5.74 -5.67 60.85
N GLN A 561 -4.57 -5.11 61.16
CA GLN A 561 -3.98 -3.82 60.75
C GLN A 561 -2.46 -3.83 61.09
N ILE A 562 -1.72 -2.78 60.69
CA ILE A 562 -0.45 -2.32 61.29
C ILE A 562 0.86 -3.07 60.88
N GLU A 563 1.64 -2.32 60.10
CA GLU A 563 3.11 -2.32 59.82
C GLU A 563 3.92 -1.91 61.09
N PRO A 564 5.26 -1.62 61.10
CA PRO A 564 6.33 -1.81 60.10
C PRO A 564 7.66 -2.34 60.75
N ASP A 565 8.80 -1.93 60.17
CA ASP A 565 10.14 -1.69 60.75
C ASP A 565 11.22 -2.80 60.71
N GLY A 566 12.42 -2.37 60.28
CA GLY A 566 13.64 -3.19 60.13
C GLY A 566 14.56 -2.71 58.99
N MET A 567 15.43 -1.72 59.27
CA MET A 567 16.31 -1.05 58.29
C MET A 567 17.78 -1.55 58.39
N ASP A 568 18.61 -1.19 57.39
CA ASP A 568 20.09 -1.19 57.41
C ASP A 568 20.84 -2.55 57.36
N ASN A 569 22.07 -2.68 56.83
CA ASN A 569 22.79 -1.98 55.73
C ASN A 569 24.11 -2.75 55.45
N GLY A 570 24.79 -2.48 54.32
CA GLY A 570 26.21 -2.83 54.14
C GLY A 570 26.58 -3.56 52.83
N ASP A 571 27.56 -3.02 52.10
CA ASP A 571 27.91 -3.37 50.72
C ASP A 571 29.09 -4.35 50.54
N SER A 572 29.34 -4.70 49.26
CA SER A 572 30.66 -4.96 48.63
C SER A 572 31.23 -6.41 48.72
N GLU A 573 31.98 -6.95 47.74
CA GLU A 573 32.59 -6.42 46.50
C GLU A 573 32.42 -7.34 45.25
N THR A 574 32.87 -6.81 44.10
CA THR A 574 33.13 -7.30 42.71
C THR A 574 33.53 -8.79 42.46
N ALA A 575 33.63 -9.36 41.22
CA ALA A 575 33.75 -8.77 39.87
C ALA A 575 33.35 -9.66 38.66
N SER A 576 32.77 -9.00 37.63
CA SER A 576 33.06 -9.07 36.16
C SER A 576 33.11 -10.36 35.30
N SER A 577 32.21 -10.43 34.32
CA SER A 577 32.47 -10.73 32.88
C SER A 577 31.31 -10.12 32.03
N GLN A 578 31.56 -9.28 31.02
CA GLN A 578 31.65 -9.59 29.57
C GLN A 578 30.52 -10.50 29.04
N ILE A 579 29.73 -10.19 27.98
CA ILE A 579 29.91 -9.28 26.81
C ILE A 579 28.64 -8.41 26.57
N SER A 580 28.79 -7.28 25.87
CA SER A 580 27.78 -6.24 25.60
C SER A 580 26.97 -6.38 24.30
N GLU A 581 25.69 -5.96 24.29
CA GLU A 581 25.15 -4.98 23.31
C GLU A 581 23.72 -4.47 23.64
N ALA A 582 23.19 -3.58 22.78
CA ALA A 582 21.78 -3.16 22.68
C ALA A 582 21.17 -2.15 23.71
N MET A 583 21.72 -0.94 23.78
CA MET A 583 20.92 0.26 24.14
C MET A 583 20.49 1.03 22.89
N SER A 584 19.19 1.08 22.59
CA SER A 584 18.45 2.21 21.95
C SER A 584 17.07 1.77 21.46
N ASN A 585 16.01 2.29 22.07
CA ASN A 585 14.69 2.53 21.47
C ASN A 585 13.82 3.27 22.51
N HIS A 586 13.61 4.56 22.33
CA HIS A 586 12.78 5.41 23.18
C HIS A 586 12.12 6.47 22.28
N PHE A 587 10.81 6.71 22.47
CA PHE A 587 9.94 7.50 21.57
C PHE A 587 9.75 6.83 20.17
N GLU A 588 8.58 6.86 19.52
CA GLU A 588 7.35 7.65 19.74
C GLU A 588 6.09 6.76 19.73
N HIS A 589 5.02 7.18 20.41
CA HIS A 589 3.65 6.70 20.24
C HIS A 589 2.66 7.84 20.52
N ASN A 590 2.10 8.47 19.49
CA ASN A 590 0.97 9.39 19.60
C ASN A 590 0.31 9.59 18.22
N ASN A 591 -0.70 8.76 17.91
CA ASN A 591 -1.90 9.06 17.11
C ASN A 591 -2.64 7.75 16.77
N VAL A 592 -3.42 7.25 17.72
CA VAL A 592 -4.40 6.19 17.47
C VAL A 592 -5.73 6.83 17.12
N MET A 593 -6.12 6.82 15.85
CA MET A 593 -7.51 7.14 15.48
C MET A 593 -8.41 5.92 15.75
N SER A 594 -9.65 6.19 16.19
CA SER A 594 -10.55 5.17 16.70
C SER A 594 -11.11 4.24 15.61
N PHE A 595 -10.65 2.99 15.58
CA PHE A 595 -11.23 1.94 14.75
C PHE A 595 -12.52 1.40 15.37
N ARG A 596 -13.69 1.75 14.78
CA ARG A 596 -14.94 1.03 15.01
C ARG A 596 -14.81 -0.38 14.41
N ARG A 597 -14.67 -1.42 15.26
CA ARG A 597 -14.51 -2.80 14.80
C ARG A 597 -15.79 -3.36 14.18
N GLY A 598 -15.82 -3.43 12.85
CA GLY A 598 -16.70 -4.33 12.11
C GLY A 598 -16.19 -5.77 12.14
N VAL A 599 -16.81 -6.62 11.31
CA VAL A 599 -16.45 -8.04 11.14
C VAL A 599 -14.96 -8.19 10.78
N VAL A 600 -14.27 -9.18 11.34
CA VAL A 600 -12.89 -9.50 10.96
C VAL A 600 -12.87 -10.14 9.58
N ARG A 601 -12.71 -9.28 8.55
CA ARG A 601 -12.57 -9.65 7.14
C ARG A 601 -11.50 -10.74 6.96
N GLN A 602 -11.89 -11.86 6.35
CA GLN A 602 -10.97 -12.95 6.01
C GLN A 602 -10.17 -12.59 4.75
N SER A 603 -8.94 -12.11 4.94
CA SER A 603 -7.98 -11.89 3.86
C SER A 603 -6.92 -12.99 3.83
N LYS A 604 -6.68 -13.60 2.66
CA LYS A 604 -5.57 -14.54 2.44
C LYS A 604 -4.19 -13.89 2.61
N PHE A 605 -4.13 -12.55 2.54
CA PHE A 605 -2.93 -11.74 2.72
C PHE A 605 -2.79 -11.17 4.14
N ARG A 606 -3.72 -11.46 5.07
CA ARG A 606 -3.73 -10.94 6.45
C ARG A 606 -2.42 -11.15 7.21
N HIS A 607 -1.67 -12.19 6.87
CA HIS A 607 -0.41 -12.59 7.50
C HIS A 607 0.82 -12.44 6.59
N VAL A 608 0.74 -11.64 5.52
CA VAL A 608 1.93 -11.27 4.73
C VAL A 608 2.94 -10.58 5.66
N PHE A 609 4.14 -11.15 5.72
CA PHE A 609 5.26 -10.59 6.47
C PHE A 609 6.40 -10.22 5.52
N ALA A 610 7.17 -9.22 5.93
CA ALA A 610 8.32 -8.72 5.20
C ALA A 610 9.60 -9.20 5.87
N GLN A 611 10.50 -9.82 5.11
CA GLN A 611 11.78 -10.31 5.60
C GLN A 611 12.92 -9.71 4.77
N ALA A 612 13.71 -8.84 5.42
CA ALA A 612 14.99 -8.39 4.86
C ALA A 612 15.96 -9.57 4.78
N TRP A 613 16.72 -9.62 3.69
CA TRP A 613 17.77 -10.63 3.51
C TRP A 613 18.97 -10.33 4.42
N LYS A 614 19.85 -11.32 4.61
CA LYS A 614 21.07 -11.11 5.39
C LYS A 614 22.03 -10.14 4.68
N ALA A 615 22.92 -9.51 5.45
CA ALA A 615 23.95 -8.60 4.92
C ALA A 615 24.81 -9.25 3.81
N GLU A 616 25.20 -10.53 3.98
CA GLU A 616 25.95 -11.31 2.96
C GLU A 616 25.23 -11.44 1.59
N GLN A 617 23.92 -11.18 1.56
CA GLN A 617 23.06 -11.25 0.39
C GLN A 617 22.61 -9.87 -0.11
N CYS A 618 23.03 -8.78 0.54
CA CYS A 618 22.83 -7.41 0.08
C CYS A 618 23.88 -7.04 -0.98
N LEU A 619 23.76 -5.85 -1.59
CA LEU A 619 24.81 -5.23 -2.38
C LEU A 619 25.37 -4.02 -1.63
N ASP A 620 26.67 -4.00 -1.33
CA ASP A 620 27.32 -2.97 -0.51
C ASP A 620 28.34 -2.10 -1.27
N ASP A 621 28.57 -0.90 -0.76
CA ASP A 621 29.44 0.18 -1.30
C ASP A 621 28.98 0.80 -2.63
N ILE A 622 27.70 0.61 -3.00
CA ILE A 622 27.05 1.29 -4.14
C ILE A 622 26.74 2.74 -3.77
N ARG A 623 27.39 3.71 -4.42
CA ARG A 623 27.11 5.15 -4.24
C ARG A 623 25.77 5.56 -4.87
N VAL A 624 24.66 5.34 -4.16
CA VAL A 624 23.30 5.74 -4.60
C VAL A 624 23.22 7.26 -4.78
N THR A 625 22.60 7.72 -5.87
CA THR A 625 22.51 9.14 -6.21
C THR A 625 21.94 10.03 -5.08
N ARG A 626 22.45 11.26 -5.00
CA ARG A 626 22.00 12.31 -4.06
C ARG A 626 20.94 13.25 -4.65
N VAL A 627 20.60 13.09 -5.94
CA VAL A 627 19.72 14.03 -6.65
C VAL A 627 18.34 14.10 -5.98
N THR A 628 17.83 15.33 -5.83
CA THR A 628 16.51 15.63 -5.26
C THR A 628 15.41 15.42 -6.32
N TRP A 629 15.26 14.17 -6.73
CA TRP A 629 14.14 13.67 -7.53
C TRP A 629 13.29 12.67 -6.75
N ASP A 630 11.99 12.64 -7.02
CA ASP A 630 11.00 11.80 -6.35
C ASP A 630 10.62 10.57 -7.21
N GLY A 631 11.64 9.92 -7.78
CA GLY A 631 11.54 8.66 -8.54
C GLY A 631 11.94 7.43 -7.72
N GLN A 632 11.87 6.24 -8.33
CA GLN A 632 12.18 4.97 -7.66
C GLN A 632 13.69 4.79 -7.38
N LEU A 633 14.53 5.35 -8.27
CA LEU A 633 16.01 5.28 -8.30
C LEU A 633 16.62 3.87 -8.47
N CYS A 634 15.80 2.82 -8.47
CA CYS A 634 16.17 1.43 -8.70
C CYS A 634 15.01 0.70 -9.37
N VAL A 635 15.31 -0.24 -10.28
CA VAL A 635 14.32 -1.13 -10.92
C VAL A 635 14.90 -2.53 -11.12
N ALA A 636 14.07 -3.57 -10.98
CA ALA A 636 14.52 -4.96 -11.08
C ALA A 636 13.57 -5.82 -11.95
N ASN A 637 14.16 -6.62 -12.82
CA ASN A 637 13.50 -7.66 -13.62
C ASN A 637 14.09 -9.04 -13.26
N PRO A 638 13.68 -10.16 -13.87
CA PRO A 638 14.14 -11.50 -13.46
C PRO A 638 15.61 -11.81 -13.78
N LYS A 639 16.29 -11.00 -14.60
CA LYS A 639 17.73 -11.13 -14.91
C LYS A 639 18.58 -10.17 -14.08
N PHE A 640 18.14 -8.91 -13.95
CA PHE A 640 18.98 -7.79 -13.51
C PHE A 640 18.30 -6.85 -12.52
N ILE A 641 19.13 -6.18 -11.72
CA ILE A 641 18.81 -4.98 -10.94
C ILE A 641 19.62 -3.79 -11.46
N ALA A 642 18.96 -2.66 -11.69
CA ALA A 642 19.59 -1.40 -12.09
C ALA A 642 19.39 -0.33 -11.01
N VAL A 643 20.44 0.46 -10.71
CA VAL A 643 20.47 1.46 -9.63
C VAL A 643 21.14 2.75 -10.10
N ILE A 644 20.48 3.90 -9.92
CA ILE A 644 21.05 5.22 -10.28
C ILE A 644 22.13 5.62 -9.26
N THR A 645 23.32 5.97 -9.76
CA THR A 645 24.50 6.22 -8.93
C THR A 645 25.05 7.64 -9.05
N GLU A 646 25.84 8.04 -8.05
CA GLU A 646 26.54 9.33 -8.01
C GLU A 646 27.79 9.30 -8.92
N ALA A 647 27.72 10.04 -10.04
CA ALA A 647 28.79 10.21 -11.02
C ALA A 647 29.51 11.56 -10.85
N GLY A 648 30.83 11.60 -11.09
CA GLY A 648 31.64 12.82 -10.97
C GLY A 648 31.50 13.82 -12.12
N GLY A 649 30.85 13.41 -13.21
CA GLY A 649 30.48 14.21 -14.37
C GLY A 649 29.57 13.37 -15.28
N GLY A 650 28.55 13.99 -15.85
CA GLY A 650 27.49 13.26 -16.56
C GLY A 650 26.49 12.56 -15.63
N GLY A 651 25.76 11.60 -16.18
CA GLY A 651 24.84 10.73 -15.46
C GLY A 651 25.16 9.26 -15.69
N ALA A 652 25.06 8.45 -14.64
CA ALA A 652 25.31 7.03 -14.70
C ALA A 652 24.35 6.19 -13.84
N PHE A 653 24.20 4.93 -14.22
CA PHE A 653 23.58 3.90 -13.39
C PHE A 653 24.35 2.58 -13.50
N LEU A 654 24.32 1.78 -12.44
CA LEU A 654 24.93 0.45 -12.42
C LEU A 654 23.88 -0.61 -12.68
N VAL A 655 24.27 -1.69 -13.36
CA VAL A 655 23.41 -2.85 -13.64
C VAL A 655 24.10 -4.12 -13.19
N PHE A 656 23.43 -4.91 -12.36
CA PHE A 656 23.96 -6.16 -11.80
C PHE A 656 23.02 -7.34 -12.13
N PRO A 657 23.54 -8.55 -12.42
CA PRO A 657 22.74 -9.76 -12.38
C PRO A 657 22.13 -9.97 -10.98
N LEU A 658 20.90 -10.49 -10.87
CA LEU A 658 20.25 -10.74 -9.57
C LEU A 658 21.04 -11.68 -8.63
N THR A 659 21.94 -12.49 -9.18
CA THR A 659 22.82 -13.42 -8.45
C THR A 659 24.05 -12.75 -7.82
N LYS A 660 24.34 -11.48 -8.16
CA LYS A 660 25.46 -10.74 -7.59
C LYS A 660 25.07 -10.20 -6.21
N THR A 661 25.85 -10.58 -5.19
CA THR A 661 25.73 -10.04 -3.82
C THR A 661 27.11 -9.60 -3.27
N GLY A 662 27.11 -9.12 -2.03
CA GLY A 662 28.28 -8.64 -1.30
C GLY A 662 28.75 -7.27 -1.80
N ARG A 663 29.99 -6.92 -1.46
CA ARG A 663 30.59 -5.65 -1.86
C ARG A 663 30.72 -5.53 -3.38
N VAL A 664 30.37 -4.36 -3.89
CA VAL A 664 30.60 -3.90 -5.25
C VAL A 664 31.94 -3.17 -5.30
N ASP A 665 32.76 -3.46 -6.30
CA ASP A 665 34.03 -2.76 -6.49
C ASP A 665 33.83 -1.43 -7.25
N GLN A 666 34.68 -0.44 -6.97
CA GLN A 666 34.57 0.89 -7.58
C GLN A 666 34.97 0.93 -9.07
N SER A 667 35.62 -0.11 -9.60
CA SER A 667 35.86 -0.28 -11.04
C SER A 667 34.70 -0.97 -11.79
N THR A 668 33.63 -1.35 -11.11
CA THR A 668 32.48 -2.03 -11.73
C THR A 668 31.91 -1.19 -12.89
N PRO A 669 31.79 -1.75 -14.11
CA PRO A 669 31.32 -1.01 -15.27
C PRO A 669 29.86 -0.57 -15.12
N GLY A 670 29.61 0.72 -15.36
CA GLY A 670 28.27 1.32 -15.41
C GLY A 670 27.81 1.66 -16.82
N VAL A 671 26.55 2.06 -16.93
CA VAL A 671 26.02 2.76 -18.11
C VAL A 671 26.24 4.25 -17.91
N CYS A 672 26.99 4.89 -18.81
CA CYS A 672 27.67 6.17 -18.57
C CYS A 672 27.64 7.12 -19.79
N GLY A 673 26.56 7.11 -20.59
CA GLY A 673 26.44 7.96 -21.79
C GLY A 673 25.47 9.15 -21.69
N HIS A 674 25.04 9.53 -20.49
CA HIS A 674 24.26 10.76 -20.26
C HIS A 674 25.16 11.94 -19.87
N ALA A 675 24.88 13.12 -20.41
CA ALA A 675 25.67 14.34 -20.19
C ALA A 675 25.34 15.06 -18.86
N ALA A 676 24.24 14.69 -18.21
CA ALA A 676 23.82 15.20 -16.90
C ALA A 676 23.13 14.07 -16.09
N PRO A 677 22.82 14.27 -14.78
CA PRO A 677 22.33 13.20 -13.92
C PRO A 677 21.08 12.48 -14.45
N VAL A 678 21.06 11.15 -14.30
CA VAL A 678 19.89 10.32 -14.59
C VAL A 678 18.86 10.51 -13.47
N LEU A 679 17.61 10.75 -13.85
CA LEU A 679 16.49 10.98 -12.94
C LEU A 679 15.61 9.74 -12.75
N ASP A 680 15.40 8.98 -13.83
CA ASP A 680 14.52 7.81 -13.85
C ASP A 680 15.05 6.72 -14.78
N ILE A 681 14.73 5.46 -14.47
CA ILE A 681 15.15 4.27 -15.21
C ILE A 681 14.04 3.21 -15.21
N GLN A 682 13.80 2.53 -16.34
CA GLN A 682 12.76 1.51 -16.42
C GLN A 682 13.11 0.38 -17.40
N TRP A 683 13.02 -0.87 -16.95
CA TRP A 683 13.11 -2.07 -17.81
C TRP A 683 11.92 -2.15 -18.76
N CYS A 684 12.16 -2.63 -19.97
CA CYS A 684 11.09 -2.98 -20.91
C CYS A 684 10.27 -4.17 -20.35
N PRO A 685 8.94 -4.13 -20.34
CA PRO A 685 8.13 -5.25 -19.84
C PRO A 685 8.26 -6.51 -20.71
N HIS A 686 8.52 -6.32 -22.01
CA HIS A 686 8.59 -7.35 -23.05
C HIS A 686 10.00 -7.91 -23.31
N ASP A 687 11.05 -7.29 -22.74
CA ASP A 687 12.44 -7.67 -22.99
C ASP A 687 13.31 -7.42 -21.75
N ASP A 688 13.70 -8.49 -21.06
CA ASP A 688 14.51 -8.42 -19.83
C ASP A 688 15.96 -7.93 -20.05
N ASN A 689 16.39 -7.72 -21.30
CA ASN A 689 17.70 -7.16 -21.63
C ASN A 689 17.66 -5.66 -21.97
N ILE A 690 16.48 -5.04 -22.06
CA ILE A 690 16.35 -3.63 -22.49
C ILE A 690 15.92 -2.72 -21.33
N ILE A 691 16.66 -1.63 -21.14
CA ILE A 691 16.37 -0.58 -20.16
C ILE A 691 16.35 0.80 -20.82
N ALA A 692 15.40 1.64 -20.43
CA ALA A 692 15.35 3.06 -20.75
C ALA A 692 15.87 3.89 -19.58
N SER A 693 16.54 5.02 -19.85
CA SER A 693 16.96 6.01 -18.85
C SER A 693 16.64 7.44 -19.29
N ALA A 694 16.21 8.26 -18.35
CA ALA A 694 15.86 9.67 -18.55
C ALA A 694 16.76 10.59 -17.71
N SER A 695 17.17 11.74 -18.26
CA SER A 695 18.21 12.57 -17.67
C SER A 695 17.89 14.07 -17.65
N GLU A 696 18.65 14.79 -16.82
CA GLU A 696 18.76 16.25 -16.86
C GLU A 696 19.35 16.81 -18.17
N ASP A 697 19.92 15.97 -19.04
CA ASP A 697 20.38 16.37 -20.38
C ASP A 697 19.25 16.48 -21.43
N CYS A 698 18.00 16.32 -21.00
CA CYS A 698 16.79 16.38 -21.82
C CYS A 698 16.61 15.21 -22.81
N THR A 699 17.52 14.23 -22.82
CA THR A 699 17.40 13.03 -23.66
C THR A 699 16.83 11.84 -22.89
N VAL A 700 16.26 10.89 -23.63
CA VAL A 700 15.98 9.54 -23.16
C VAL A 700 16.83 8.56 -23.96
N LYS A 701 17.50 7.62 -23.29
CA LYS A 701 18.41 6.66 -23.92
C LYS A 701 17.97 5.23 -23.65
N ILE A 702 18.07 4.39 -24.68
CA ILE A 702 17.67 2.99 -24.65
C ILE A 702 18.93 2.12 -24.77
N TRP A 703 19.07 1.17 -23.86
CA TRP A 703 20.28 0.36 -23.70
C TRP A 703 19.94 -1.13 -23.78
N HIS A 704 20.75 -1.88 -24.51
CA HIS A 704 20.67 -3.35 -24.56
C HIS A 704 21.79 -3.96 -23.69
N ILE A 705 21.43 -4.44 -22.51
CA ILE A 705 22.35 -5.05 -21.54
C ILE A 705 22.72 -6.47 -22.00
N PRO A 706 24.01 -6.86 -22.06
CA PRO A 706 24.40 -8.23 -22.38
C PRO A 706 23.93 -9.23 -21.31
N GLU A 707 23.68 -10.49 -21.69
CA GLU A 707 23.14 -11.50 -20.76
C GLU A 707 24.02 -11.78 -19.53
N GLY A 708 25.35 -11.65 -19.66
CA GLY A 708 26.29 -11.76 -18.54
C GLY A 708 26.38 -10.51 -17.64
N GLY A 709 25.61 -9.46 -17.92
CA GLY A 709 25.82 -8.12 -17.37
C GLY A 709 26.90 -7.35 -18.12
N LEU A 710 27.33 -6.22 -17.54
CA LEU A 710 28.36 -5.36 -18.12
C LEU A 710 29.78 -5.84 -17.75
N THR A 711 30.67 -5.89 -18.74
CA THR A 711 32.11 -6.17 -18.57
C THR A 711 33.01 -4.95 -18.83
N VAL A 712 32.48 -3.96 -19.56
CA VAL A 712 33.12 -2.69 -19.92
C VAL A 712 32.06 -1.58 -19.77
N PRO A 713 32.41 -0.34 -19.35
CA PRO A 713 31.43 0.73 -19.23
C PRO A 713 30.72 1.03 -20.56
N MET A 714 29.40 1.17 -20.51
CA MET A 714 28.56 1.35 -21.70
C MET A 714 28.26 2.85 -21.92
N THR A 715 28.90 3.46 -22.92
CA THR A 715 28.73 4.88 -23.26
C THR A 715 27.79 5.13 -24.44
N GLU A 716 27.66 4.17 -25.36
CA GLU A 716 26.80 4.29 -26.54
C GLU A 716 25.43 3.64 -26.27
N ALA A 717 24.36 4.39 -26.53
CA ALA A 717 22.98 3.91 -26.42
C ALA A 717 22.51 3.36 -27.77
N THR A 718 21.69 2.30 -27.78
CA THR A 718 21.14 1.72 -29.01
C THR A 718 20.22 2.70 -29.73
N VAL A 719 19.45 3.48 -28.95
CA VAL A 719 18.61 4.59 -29.43
C VAL A 719 18.75 5.75 -28.45
N THR A 720 18.85 6.97 -28.97
CA THR A 720 18.63 8.21 -28.20
C THR A 720 17.40 8.90 -28.76
N LEU A 721 16.48 9.28 -27.89
CA LEU A 721 15.24 9.99 -28.18
C LEU A 721 15.43 11.44 -27.73
N GLU A 722 15.22 12.37 -28.65
CA GLU A 722 15.47 13.81 -28.48
C GLU A 722 14.22 14.58 -28.92
N GLY A 723 13.67 15.41 -28.03
CA GLY A 723 12.43 16.16 -28.29
C GLY A 723 11.94 16.98 -27.10
N HIS A 724 12.22 16.55 -25.87
CA HIS A 724 12.01 17.39 -24.69
C HIS A 724 12.98 18.58 -24.67
N SER A 725 12.46 19.73 -24.28
CA SER A 725 13.19 21.01 -24.16
C SER A 725 13.80 21.22 -22.77
N LYS A 726 13.48 20.35 -21.81
CA LYS A 726 13.95 20.37 -20.41
C LYS A 726 14.12 18.93 -19.92
N ARG A 727 14.79 18.78 -18.77
CA ARG A 727 15.05 17.49 -18.10
C ARG A 727 13.85 16.54 -18.09
N VAL A 728 14.10 15.29 -18.46
CA VAL A 728 13.12 14.20 -18.48
C VAL A 728 13.29 13.37 -17.22
N GLY A 729 12.20 13.04 -16.54
CA GLY A 729 12.27 12.37 -15.23
C GLY A 729 11.09 11.47 -14.89
N ILE A 730 10.29 11.11 -15.88
CA ILE A 730 9.26 10.06 -15.79
C ILE A 730 9.37 9.21 -17.05
N LEU A 731 9.54 7.91 -16.88
CA LEU A 731 9.43 6.88 -17.92
C LEU A 731 8.21 5.99 -17.67
N ALA A 732 7.51 5.62 -18.73
CA ALA A 732 6.42 4.66 -18.67
C ALA A 732 6.35 3.84 -19.98
N TRP A 733 7.06 2.72 -20.03
CA TRP A 733 6.88 1.70 -21.06
C TRP A 733 5.41 1.28 -21.13
N HIS A 734 4.95 1.05 -22.35
CA HIS A 734 3.59 0.59 -22.61
C HIS A 734 3.42 -0.89 -22.19
N PRO A 735 2.29 -1.28 -21.56
CA PRO A 735 2.16 -2.60 -20.94
C PRO A 735 1.82 -3.76 -21.90
N THR A 736 1.37 -3.46 -23.12
CA THR A 736 0.77 -4.46 -24.04
C THR A 736 1.34 -4.40 -25.47
N ALA A 737 1.41 -3.21 -26.06
CA ALA A 737 2.07 -2.96 -27.35
C ALA A 737 3.62 -2.95 -27.26
N LEU A 738 4.27 -3.61 -28.22
CA LEU A 738 5.71 -3.63 -28.40
C LEU A 738 6.28 -2.23 -28.69
N ASN A 739 7.49 -1.94 -28.17
CA ASN A 739 8.31 -0.76 -28.43
C ASN A 739 7.74 0.63 -28.06
N ILE A 740 6.46 0.75 -27.69
CA ILE A 740 5.88 2.03 -27.29
C ILE A 740 6.42 2.44 -25.90
N LEU A 741 7.00 3.65 -25.82
CA LEU A 741 7.52 4.25 -24.60
C LEU A 741 6.94 5.65 -24.41
N LEU A 742 6.27 5.90 -23.27
CA LEU A 742 5.90 7.25 -22.84
C LEU A 742 7.01 7.86 -21.99
N THR A 743 7.20 9.16 -22.18
CA THR A 743 8.17 10.01 -21.50
C THR A 743 7.51 11.33 -21.07
N ALA A 744 7.94 11.90 -19.94
CA ALA A 744 7.45 13.22 -19.50
C ALA A 744 8.57 14.12 -18.98
N GLY A 745 8.57 15.38 -19.45
CA GLY A 745 9.59 16.38 -19.13
C GLY A 745 9.14 17.44 -18.13
N CYS A 746 10.11 18.16 -17.57
CA CYS A 746 9.85 19.40 -16.81
C CYS A 746 9.44 20.59 -17.71
N ASP A 747 9.22 20.34 -19.00
CA ASP A 747 8.52 21.22 -19.93
C ASP A 747 7.00 21.01 -19.94
N ASN A 748 6.51 20.05 -19.16
CA ASN A 748 5.11 19.64 -19.03
C ASN A 748 4.55 18.93 -20.27
N VAL A 749 5.41 18.57 -21.22
CA VAL A 749 5.02 17.80 -22.41
C VAL A 749 5.02 16.30 -22.07
N LEU A 750 4.08 15.56 -22.64
CA LEU A 750 4.16 14.10 -22.75
C LEU A 750 4.55 13.72 -24.18
N CYS A 751 5.62 12.94 -24.34
CA CYS A 751 6.07 12.43 -25.63
C CYS A 751 5.97 10.90 -25.64
N ILE A 752 5.36 10.34 -26.67
CA ILE A 752 5.19 8.90 -26.88
C ILE A 752 5.95 8.50 -28.14
N TRP A 753 6.86 7.53 -27.97
CA TRP A 753 7.83 7.12 -28.97
C TRP A 753 7.62 5.68 -29.39
N ASP A 754 7.89 5.35 -30.65
CA ASP A 754 8.23 3.99 -31.05
C ASP A 754 9.75 3.82 -30.98
N VAL A 755 10.20 3.03 -30.01
CA VAL A 755 11.62 2.74 -29.81
C VAL A 755 12.22 1.90 -30.96
N GLY A 756 11.40 1.22 -31.77
CA GLY A 756 11.86 0.43 -32.92
C GLY A 756 12.32 1.27 -34.11
N THR A 757 11.70 2.43 -34.33
CA THR A 757 12.06 3.41 -35.35
C THR A 757 12.88 4.58 -34.78
N GLY A 758 12.65 4.93 -33.51
CA GLY A 758 13.15 6.17 -32.89
C GLY A 758 12.27 7.39 -33.17
N GLU A 759 11.07 7.21 -33.72
CA GLU A 759 10.17 8.30 -34.12
C GLU A 759 9.23 8.73 -32.97
N LEU A 760 8.94 10.04 -32.92
CA LEU A 760 7.93 10.62 -32.04
C LEU A 760 6.55 10.38 -32.66
N VAL A 761 5.70 9.63 -31.97
CA VAL A 761 4.39 9.18 -32.47
C VAL A 761 3.28 10.15 -32.04
N TYR A 762 3.28 10.54 -30.76
CA TYR A 762 2.32 11.50 -30.21
C TYR A 762 3.03 12.48 -29.26
N GLU A 763 2.70 13.76 -29.39
CA GLU A 763 3.13 14.84 -28.49
C GLU A 763 1.89 15.48 -27.85
N LEU A 764 1.88 15.60 -26.53
CA LEU A 764 0.81 16.25 -25.76
C LEU A 764 1.40 17.40 -24.95
N SER A 765 1.48 18.58 -25.54
CA SER A 765 2.08 19.78 -24.96
C SER A 765 1.08 20.68 -24.22
N ASP A 766 -0.10 20.93 -24.79
CA ASP A 766 -1.12 21.84 -24.23
C ASP A 766 -2.00 21.24 -23.09
N VAL A 767 -1.73 20.00 -22.65
CA VAL A 767 -2.59 19.27 -21.70
C VAL A 767 -2.33 19.63 -20.23
N HIS A 768 -1.08 20.02 -19.89
CA HIS A 768 -0.61 20.20 -18.51
C HIS A 768 -0.03 21.61 -18.28
N PRO A 769 -0.71 22.50 -17.54
CA PRO A 769 -0.29 23.89 -17.37
C PRO A 769 0.88 24.07 -16.38
N ASP A 770 1.27 23.01 -15.67
CA ASP A 770 2.32 23.00 -14.66
C ASP A 770 2.96 21.59 -14.59
N GLN A 771 4.03 21.44 -13.81
CA GLN A 771 4.86 20.24 -13.75
C GLN A 771 4.06 18.94 -13.55
N ILE A 772 4.32 17.95 -14.41
CA ILE A 772 3.78 16.59 -14.28
C ILE A 772 4.55 15.86 -13.16
N TYR A 773 3.81 15.17 -12.29
CA TYR A 773 4.34 14.49 -11.10
C TYR A 773 4.31 12.95 -11.22
N SER A 774 3.40 12.39 -12.01
CA SER A 774 3.42 10.97 -12.39
C SER A 774 2.55 10.72 -13.61
N VAL A 775 2.85 9.62 -14.29
CA VAL A 775 2.05 9.04 -15.37
C VAL A 775 1.93 7.54 -15.12
N SER A 776 0.75 6.96 -15.32
CA SER A 776 0.52 5.51 -15.29
C SER A 776 -0.37 5.12 -16.47
N TRP A 777 0.04 4.09 -17.21
CA TRP A 777 -0.83 3.36 -18.13
C TRP A 777 -1.89 2.58 -17.35
N ASN A 778 -3.07 2.37 -17.95
CA ASN A 778 -4.01 1.34 -17.50
C ASN A 778 -3.54 -0.05 -17.97
N ARG A 779 -4.19 -1.13 -17.50
CA ARG A 779 -3.75 -2.51 -17.75
C ARG A 779 -3.67 -2.88 -19.24
N GLU A 780 -4.48 -2.24 -20.08
CA GLU A 780 -4.57 -2.50 -21.53
C GLU A 780 -3.64 -1.61 -22.38
N GLY A 781 -3.15 -0.49 -21.83
CA GLY A 781 -2.45 0.54 -22.62
C GLY A 781 -3.37 1.47 -23.42
N SER A 782 -4.69 1.40 -23.21
CA SER A 782 -5.68 2.23 -23.90
C SER A 782 -5.79 3.65 -23.33
N LEU A 783 -5.43 3.86 -22.05
CA LEU A 783 -5.52 5.14 -21.34
C LEU A 783 -4.31 5.42 -20.44
N ILE A 784 -4.02 6.70 -20.21
CA ILE A 784 -3.09 7.15 -19.17
C ILE A 784 -3.81 7.99 -18.09
N CYS A 785 -3.38 7.84 -16.84
CA CYS A 785 -3.72 8.75 -15.77
C CYS A 785 -2.47 9.55 -15.39
N THR A 786 -2.67 10.83 -15.11
CA THR A 786 -1.57 11.77 -14.85
C THR A 786 -1.89 12.68 -13.68
N THR A 787 -0.88 13.01 -12.89
CA THR A 787 -0.98 13.98 -11.80
C THR A 787 -0.10 15.19 -12.09
N CYS A 788 -0.56 16.38 -11.72
CA CYS A 788 0.09 17.64 -12.04
C CYS A 788 0.16 18.57 -10.82
N LYS A 789 1.09 19.52 -10.86
CA LYS A 789 1.34 20.56 -9.84
C LYS A 789 0.20 21.58 -9.70
N ASP A 790 -0.72 21.63 -10.67
CA ASP A 790 -2.03 22.30 -10.55
C ASP A 790 -3.02 21.59 -9.58
N LYS A 791 -2.63 20.41 -9.05
CA LYS A 791 -3.37 19.49 -8.17
C LYS A 791 -4.49 18.71 -8.85
N ALA A 792 -4.60 18.74 -10.17
CA ALA A 792 -5.61 17.98 -10.89
C ALA A 792 -5.11 16.59 -11.29
N LEU A 793 -5.98 15.58 -11.08
CA LEU A 793 -5.87 14.25 -11.65
C LEU A 793 -6.56 14.26 -13.01
N ARG A 794 -5.88 13.82 -14.07
CA ARG A 794 -6.43 13.73 -15.44
C ARG A 794 -6.41 12.29 -15.94
N VAL A 795 -7.47 11.88 -16.63
CA VAL A 795 -7.52 10.65 -17.45
C VAL A 795 -7.56 11.05 -18.91
N ILE A 796 -6.63 10.53 -19.70
CA ILE A 796 -6.35 10.99 -21.07
C ILE A 796 -6.33 9.77 -22.00
N ASP A 797 -6.95 9.90 -23.17
CA ASP A 797 -6.67 9.03 -24.32
C ASP A 797 -5.45 9.61 -25.06
N PRO A 798 -4.28 8.95 -25.01
CA PRO A 798 -3.05 9.51 -25.57
C PRO A 798 -3.04 9.55 -27.10
N ARG A 799 -3.73 8.61 -27.78
CA ARG A 799 -3.76 8.52 -29.24
C ARG A 799 -4.61 9.61 -29.86
N ARG A 800 -5.63 10.07 -29.12
CA ARG A 800 -6.52 11.17 -29.51
C ARG A 800 -6.10 12.52 -28.97
N GLY A 801 -5.15 12.55 -28.02
CA GLY A 801 -4.80 13.73 -27.22
C GLY A 801 -5.93 14.29 -26.36
N THR A 802 -7.05 13.59 -26.23
CA THR A 802 -8.25 14.09 -25.54
C THR A 802 -8.23 13.73 -24.06
N VAL A 803 -8.34 14.75 -23.20
CA VAL A 803 -8.59 14.56 -21.77
C VAL A 803 -10.05 14.13 -21.57
N LEU A 804 -10.27 12.90 -21.12
CA LEU A 804 -11.60 12.31 -20.96
C LEU A 804 -12.27 12.71 -19.63
N LYS A 805 -11.47 12.85 -18.58
CA LYS A 805 -11.91 13.20 -17.22
C LYS A 805 -10.85 14.03 -16.51
N ILE A 806 -11.30 15.00 -15.69
CA ILE A 806 -10.44 15.81 -14.81
C ILE A 806 -11.09 15.86 -13.42
N ARG A 807 -10.29 15.71 -12.36
CA ARG A 807 -10.64 16.08 -10.99
C ARG A 807 -9.65 17.11 -10.49
N ASP A 808 -10.09 18.37 -10.45
CA ASP A 808 -9.38 19.45 -9.80
C ASP A 808 -9.21 19.17 -8.31
N LYS A 809 -8.02 19.42 -7.77
CA LYS A 809 -7.69 19.25 -6.33
C LYS A 809 -8.00 17.84 -5.82
N ALA A 810 -7.50 16.80 -6.51
CA ALA A 810 -7.59 15.41 -6.03
C ALA A 810 -7.03 15.26 -4.59
N HIS A 811 -6.06 16.09 -4.21
CA HIS A 811 -5.70 16.34 -2.81
C HIS A 811 -5.60 17.85 -2.55
N GLU A 812 -5.93 18.31 -1.33
CA GLU A 812 -5.89 19.75 -0.99
C GLU A 812 -4.48 20.31 -0.80
N GLY A 813 -3.48 19.49 -0.45
CA GLY A 813 -2.10 19.88 -0.18
C GLY A 813 -1.37 20.48 -1.40
N THR A 814 -0.19 21.07 -1.18
CA THR A 814 0.64 21.70 -2.24
C THR A 814 1.85 20.87 -2.66
N ARG A 815 2.02 19.69 -2.05
CA ARG A 815 3.15 18.78 -2.27
C ARG A 815 2.86 17.80 -3.44
N PRO A 816 3.88 17.12 -4.00
CA PRO A 816 3.66 16.18 -5.09
C PRO A 816 2.73 15.04 -4.72
N MET A 817 1.92 14.63 -5.68
CA MET A 817 1.03 13.47 -5.61
C MET A 817 1.42 12.43 -6.67
N ARG A 818 1.08 11.16 -6.45
CA ARG A 818 1.21 10.09 -7.44
C ARG A 818 -0.16 9.52 -7.78
N GLY A 819 -0.34 9.02 -9.00
CA GLY A 819 -1.52 8.26 -9.42
C GLY A 819 -1.11 6.98 -10.12
N VAL A 820 -1.81 5.88 -9.82
CA VAL A 820 -1.68 4.59 -10.50
C VAL A 820 -3.05 4.01 -10.82
N PHE A 821 -3.17 3.34 -11.97
CA PHE A 821 -4.36 2.55 -12.27
C PHE A 821 -4.37 1.22 -11.51
N LEU A 822 -5.57 0.72 -11.25
CA LEU A 822 -5.84 -0.61 -10.71
C LEU A 822 -6.38 -1.54 -11.82
N THR A 823 -6.36 -2.86 -11.58
CA THR A 823 -6.79 -3.90 -12.54
C THR A 823 -8.24 -3.76 -12.99
N ASP A 824 -9.10 -3.13 -12.18
CA ASP A 824 -10.52 -2.88 -12.46
C ASP A 824 -10.81 -1.53 -13.14
N GLY A 825 -9.76 -0.78 -13.52
CA GLY A 825 -9.87 0.53 -14.15
C GLY A 825 -10.12 1.70 -13.18
N LYS A 826 -10.15 1.47 -11.87
CA LYS A 826 -10.09 2.56 -10.87
C LYS A 826 -8.71 3.19 -10.83
N ILE A 827 -8.60 4.36 -10.20
CA ILE A 827 -7.32 5.04 -9.95
C ILE A 827 -7.12 5.16 -8.44
N LEU A 828 -5.91 4.87 -7.97
CA LEU A 828 -5.48 5.17 -6.63
C LEU A 828 -4.44 6.28 -6.66
N THR A 829 -4.59 7.28 -5.78
CA THR A 829 -3.64 8.38 -5.62
C THR A 829 -2.99 8.40 -4.24
N THR A 830 -1.72 8.76 -4.18
CA THR A 830 -1.05 9.22 -2.95
C THR A 830 -0.86 10.73 -3.03
N GLY A 831 -1.05 11.44 -1.93
CA GLY A 831 -0.93 12.89 -1.89
C GLY A 831 -0.89 13.41 -0.47
N PHE A 832 -1.30 14.65 -0.28
CA PHE A 832 -1.19 15.35 1.00
C PHE A 832 -2.46 16.15 1.32
N SER A 833 -2.90 16.11 2.58
CA SER A 833 -3.96 16.96 3.12
C SER A 833 -3.56 18.45 3.06
N ARG A 834 -4.51 19.33 3.35
CA ARG A 834 -4.25 20.76 3.55
C ARG A 834 -3.31 21.05 4.72
N MET A 835 -3.30 20.18 5.74
CA MET A 835 -2.40 20.23 6.89
C MET A 835 -1.07 19.49 6.66
N SER A 836 -0.83 18.98 5.44
CA SER A 836 0.33 18.18 5.03
C SER A 836 0.43 16.77 5.64
N GLU A 837 -0.66 16.18 6.14
CA GLU A 837 -0.69 14.73 6.36
C GLU A 837 -0.69 13.98 5.03
N ARG A 838 0.02 12.86 4.96
CA ARG A 838 0.05 11.97 3.79
C ARG A 838 -1.27 11.23 3.68
N GLN A 839 -1.88 11.32 2.51
CA GLN A 839 -3.19 10.75 2.19
C GLN A 839 -3.09 9.72 1.07
N LEU A 840 -3.96 8.72 1.15
CA LEU A 840 -4.19 7.67 0.17
C LEU A 840 -5.66 7.74 -0.25
N ALA A 841 -5.97 7.87 -1.54
CA ALA A 841 -7.35 8.01 -2.02
C ALA A 841 -7.65 7.06 -3.19
N LEU A 842 -8.88 6.56 -3.26
CA LEU A 842 -9.39 5.69 -4.33
C LEU A 842 -10.48 6.42 -5.13
N TRP A 843 -10.44 6.31 -6.46
CA TRP A 843 -11.33 7.02 -7.39
C TRP A 843 -11.90 6.05 -8.43
N ASP A 844 -13.20 6.14 -8.73
CA ASP A 844 -13.81 5.48 -9.90
C ASP A 844 -13.61 6.36 -11.14
N THR A 845 -13.06 5.82 -12.23
CA THR A 845 -12.86 6.58 -13.47
C THR A 845 -14.15 6.97 -14.18
N LYS A 846 -15.27 6.33 -13.84
CA LYS A 846 -16.61 6.73 -14.30
C LYS A 846 -17.03 8.06 -13.66
N ASP A 847 -16.78 8.20 -12.37
CA ASP A 847 -17.12 9.39 -11.58
C ASP A 847 -15.98 9.78 -10.62
N LEU A 848 -15.20 10.79 -11.03
CA LEU A 848 -14.15 11.40 -10.21
C LEU A 848 -14.69 12.56 -9.34
N SER A 849 -16.01 12.73 -9.20
CA SER A 849 -16.60 13.86 -8.48
C SER A 849 -16.28 13.84 -6.98
N GLU A 850 -16.16 12.67 -6.35
CA GLU A 850 -15.64 12.49 -4.99
C GLU A 850 -14.90 11.14 -4.89
N PRO A 851 -13.94 10.98 -3.95
CA PRO A 851 -13.21 9.73 -3.77
C PRO A 851 -14.08 8.65 -3.10
N MET A 852 -13.94 7.40 -3.55
CA MET A 852 -14.59 6.22 -2.96
C MET A 852 -14.14 5.95 -1.53
N ALA A 853 -12.87 6.25 -1.24
CA ALA A 853 -12.26 6.19 0.08
C ALA A 853 -11.08 7.17 0.14
N VAL A 854 -10.85 7.75 1.32
CA VAL A 854 -9.63 8.47 1.67
C VAL A 854 -9.14 7.94 3.01
N GLN A 855 -7.85 7.62 3.10
CA GLN A 855 -7.18 7.20 4.32
C GLN A 855 -5.97 8.10 4.58
N GLU A 856 -5.89 8.64 5.79
CA GLU A 856 -4.73 9.38 6.28
C GLU A 856 -3.69 8.42 6.89
N ILE A 857 -2.41 8.68 6.62
CA ILE A 857 -1.31 7.73 6.85
C ILE A 857 -0.39 8.20 8.00
N ASP A 858 0.19 9.39 7.88
CA ASP A 858 1.00 10.07 8.91
C ASP A 858 1.27 11.53 8.49
N ALA A 859 1.98 12.31 9.30
CA ALA A 859 2.36 13.70 9.02
C ALA A 859 3.77 13.87 8.38
N SER A 860 4.33 12.82 7.77
CA SER A 860 5.73 12.85 7.28
C SER A 860 5.89 13.61 5.96
N ASN A 861 7.10 14.14 5.72
CA ASN A 861 7.38 15.01 4.57
C ASN A 861 7.53 14.30 3.22
N GLY A 862 7.89 13.01 3.20
CA GLY A 862 8.30 12.29 1.99
C GLY A 862 7.13 11.84 1.11
N VAL A 863 7.23 12.08 -0.20
CA VAL A 863 6.23 11.62 -1.18
C VAL A 863 6.16 10.09 -1.16
N LEU A 864 4.97 9.53 -0.93
CA LEU A 864 4.75 8.08 -0.97
C LEU A 864 4.67 7.60 -2.43
N LEU A 865 5.57 6.69 -2.81
CA LEU A 865 5.50 5.99 -4.09
C LEU A 865 4.56 4.78 -3.96
N PRO A 866 3.47 4.71 -4.74
CA PRO A 866 2.60 3.55 -4.79
C PRO A 866 3.15 2.47 -5.73
N PHE A 867 3.36 1.26 -5.22
CA PHE A 867 3.66 0.06 -6.00
C PHE A 867 2.45 -0.88 -5.92
N TYR A 868 1.74 -1.07 -7.03
CA TYR A 868 0.55 -1.92 -7.10
C TYR A 868 0.87 -3.26 -7.78
N ASP A 869 0.42 -4.35 -7.17
CA ASP A 869 0.50 -5.71 -7.71
C ASP A 869 -0.88 -6.12 -8.26
N PRO A 870 -1.07 -6.19 -9.59
CA PRO A 870 -2.36 -6.45 -10.21
C PRO A 870 -2.89 -7.87 -9.96
N ASP A 871 -2.01 -8.81 -9.60
CA ASP A 871 -2.34 -10.23 -9.45
C ASP A 871 -2.87 -10.54 -8.05
N THR A 872 -2.43 -9.79 -7.04
CA THR A 872 -2.88 -9.92 -5.64
C THR A 872 -3.87 -8.83 -5.21
N ASN A 873 -3.98 -7.76 -5.99
CA ASN A 873 -4.61 -6.48 -5.61
C ASN A 873 -4.01 -5.83 -4.35
N MET A 874 -2.75 -6.16 -4.04
CA MET A 874 -2.01 -5.48 -2.98
C MET A 874 -1.36 -4.20 -3.49
N ILE A 875 -1.28 -3.21 -2.61
CA ILE A 875 -0.51 -1.99 -2.82
C ILE A 875 0.46 -1.76 -1.66
N TYR A 876 1.69 -1.43 -2.02
CA TYR A 876 2.77 -1.09 -1.11
C TYR A 876 3.10 0.40 -1.25
N LEU A 877 3.24 1.10 -0.12
CA LEU A 877 3.56 2.52 -0.06
C LEU A 877 4.93 2.71 0.60
N CYS A 878 5.85 3.32 -0.13
CA CYS A 878 7.23 3.55 0.30
C CYS A 878 7.62 5.00 -0.03
N GLY A 879 7.94 5.84 0.96
CA GLY A 879 8.36 7.22 0.72
C GLY A 879 9.85 7.45 0.89
N LYS A 880 10.40 8.44 0.18
CA LYS A 880 11.81 8.84 0.31
C LYS A 880 12.03 9.47 1.69
N GLY A 881 12.95 8.89 2.46
CA GLY A 881 13.20 9.22 3.87
C GLY A 881 12.45 8.37 4.90
N ASP A 882 11.48 7.54 4.51
CA ASP A 882 10.82 6.61 5.44
C ASP A 882 11.73 5.42 5.79
N SER A 883 11.63 4.90 7.01
CA SER A 883 12.22 3.58 7.36
C SER A 883 11.22 2.43 7.30
N THR A 884 10.00 2.68 6.77
CA THR A 884 8.89 1.73 6.71
C THR A 884 8.36 1.51 5.30
N ILE A 885 7.81 0.33 5.04
CA ILE A 885 7.02 0.02 3.85
C ILE A 885 5.65 -0.45 4.34
N ARG A 886 4.60 0.31 4.06
CA ARG A 886 3.22 -0.02 4.48
C ARG A 886 2.48 -0.73 3.35
N TYR A 887 1.64 -1.71 3.66
CA TYR A 887 0.91 -2.44 2.62
C TYR A 887 -0.56 -2.72 2.95
N PHE A 888 -1.36 -2.65 1.90
CA PHE A 888 -2.82 -2.66 1.92
C PHE A 888 -3.34 -3.61 0.84
N GLU A 889 -4.55 -4.13 1.02
CA GLU A 889 -5.30 -4.89 0.03
C GLU A 889 -6.44 -4.02 -0.50
N VAL A 890 -6.58 -3.89 -1.82
CA VAL A 890 -7.68 -3.16 -2.44
C VAL A 890 -8.76 -4.14 -2.90
N THR A 891 -10.01 -3.89 -2.53
CA THR A 891 -11.16 -4.75 -2.87
C THR A 891 -12.41 -3.93 -3.16
N ASN A 892 -13.47 -4.60 -3.62
CA ASN A 892 -14.80 -4.00 -3.80
C ASN A 892 -15.63 -3.94 -2.49
N GLU A 893 -15.08 -4.38 -1.35
CA GLU A 893 -15.74 -4.36 -0.04
C GLU A 893 -15.31 -3.10 0.73
N SER A 894 -16.27 -2.23 1.11
CA SER A 894 -16.03 -1.02 1.91
C SER A 894 -15.26 -1.33 3.21
N PRO A 895 -14.22 -0.55 3.61
CA PRO A 895 -13.77 0.75 3.07
C PRO A 895 -12.90 0.70 1.81
N TYR A 896 -12.95 -0.39 1.03
CA TYR A 896 -12.24 -0.66 -0.23
C TYR A 896 -10.73 -0.87 -0.07
N ILE A 897 -10.05 0.03 0.64
CA ILE A 897 -8.64 -0.10 1.01
C ILE A 897 -8.56 -0.68 2.42
N HIS A 898 -7.90 -1.83 2.56
CA HIS A 898 -7.75 -2.56 3.83
C HIS A 898 -6.28 -2.61 4.23
N PHE A 899 -5.88 -1.93 5.30
CA PHE A 899 -4.51 -2.01 5.84
C PHE A 899 -4.22 -3.43 6.36
N LEU A 900 -3.12 -4.03 5.90
CA LEU A 900 -2.71 -5.38 6.30
C LEU A 900 -1.67 -5.36 7.42
N SER A 901 -0.54 -4.69 7.16
CA SER A 901 0.62 -4.59 8.04
C SER A 901 1.63 -3.57 7.48
N LEU A 902 2.74 -3.39 8.19
CA LEU A 902 3.91 -2.65 7.73
C LEU A 902 5.20 -3.43 7.99
N TYR A 903 6.19 -3.21 7.14
CA TYR A 903 7.60 -3.48 7.42
C TYR A 903 8.20 -2.24 8.10
N SER A 904 9.11 -2.45 9.06
CA SER A 904 9.85 -1.38 9.72
C SER A 904 11.32 -1.75 9.86
N SER A 905 12.18 -0.74 9.84
CA SER A 905 13.63 -0.87 9.88
C SER A 905 14.28 0.36 10.54
N LYS A 906 15.58 0.30 10.84
CA LYS A 906 16.31 1.42 11.48
C LYS A 906 16.79 2.48 10.49
N GLU A 907 17.11 2.07 9.26
CA GLU A 907 17.73 2.94 8.24
C GLU A 907 16.67 3.51 7.28
N PRO A 908 16.66 4.82 6.97
CA PRO A 908 15.71 5.43 6.05
C PRO A 908 16.05 5.12 4.59
N GLN A 909 15.02 4.87 3.76
CA GLN A 909 15.23 4.60 2.34
C GLN A 909 15.48 5.88 1.53
N ARG A 910 16.43 5.81 0.58
CA ARG A 910 16.63 6.83 -0.46
C ARG A 910 15.75 6.63 -1.69
N GLY A 911 15.31 5.39 -1.90
CA GLY A 911 14.47 4.92 -3.00
C GLY A 911 14.19 3.43 -2.81
N ALA A 912 13.39 2.84 -3.70
CA ALA A 912 13.06 1.42 -3.64
C ALA A 912 12.73 0.91 -5.04
N GLY A 913 13.39 -0.16 -5.47
CA GLY A 913 13.00 -0.91 -6.65
C GLY A 913 11.99 -2.00 -6.29
N PHE A 914 11.08 -2.30 -7.22
CA PHE A 914 10.15 -3.42 -7.15
C PHE A 914 10.54 -4.47 -8.19
N LEU A 915 10.50 -5.75 -7.81
CA LEU A 915 10.77 -6.86 -8.73
C LEU A 915 9.51 -7.25 -9.49
N SER A 916 9.60 -7.31 -10.82
CA SER A 916 8.54 -7.85 -11.69
C SER A 916 8.09 -9.25 -11.24
N LYS A 917 6.79 -9.56 -11.33
CA LYS A 917 6.20 -10.84 -10.88
C LYS A 917 6.94 -12.09 -11.37
N ARG A 918 7.42 -12.05 -12.63
CA ARG A 918 8.21 -13.12 -13.28
C ARG A 918 9.49 -13.53 -12.53
N GLY A 919 9.98 -12.74 -11.57
CA GLY A 919 11.21 -13.00 -10.80
C GLY A 919 11.03 -13.37 -9.32
N VAL A 920 9.80 -13.47 -8.82
CA VAL A 920 9.53 -13.81 -7.41
C VAL A 920 9.72 -15.32 -7.16
N ASP A 921 10.13 -15.69 -5.94
CA ASP A 921 10.29 -17.09 -5.55
C ASP A 921 8.94 -17.72 -5.16
N VAL A 922 8.25 -18.18 -6.20
CA VAL A 922 6.98 -18.92 -6.13
C VAL A 922 7.02 -20.07 -5.12
N ASN A 923 8.14 -20.80 -5.04
CA ASN A 923 8.27 -21.96 -4.15
C ASN A 923 8.34 -21.57 -2.67
N LYS A 924 8.83 -20.35 -2.38
CA LYS A 924 8.85 -19.79 -1.00
C LYS A 924 7.57 -19.04 -0.64
N CYS A 925 6.55 -19.02 -1.51
CA CYS A 925 5.36 -18.17 -1.36
C CYS A 925 5.68 -16.67 -1.25
N GLU A 926 6.77 -16.23 -1.89
CA GLU A 926 7.11 -14.81 -2.05
C GLU A 926 6.19 -14.18 -3.10
N ILE A 927 5.34 -13.24 -2.71
CA ILE A 927 4.38 -12.58 -3.62
C ILE A 927 4.95 -11.32 -4.27
N ALA A 928 5.95 -10.69 -3.65
CA ALA A 928 6.68 -9.53 -4.14
C ALA A 928 8.08 -9.44 -3.49
N ARG A 929 9.02 -8.78 -4.15
CA ARG A 929 10.36 -8.47 -3.59
C ARG A 929 10.70 -7.00 -3.82
N PHE A 930 11.13 -6.32 -2.77
CA PHE A 930 11.66 -4.96 -2.82
C PHE A 930 13.19 -4.98 -2.80
N TYR A 931 13.79 -4.03 -3.49
CA TYR A 931 15.21 -3.70 -3.40
C TYR A 931 15.32 -2.28 -2.82
N LYS A 932 15.39 -2.20 -1.49
CA LYS A 932 15.41 -0.95 -0.74
C LYS A 932 16.79 -0.31 -0.87
N LEU A 933 16.84 0.95 -1.29
CA LEU A 933 18.07 1.72 -1.38
C LEU A 933 18.36 2.46 -0.09
N HIS A 934 19.57 2.30 0.42
CA HIS A 934 20.15 3.09 1.51
C HIS A 934 21.17 4.10 0.94
N GLU A 935 22.02 4.68 1.80
CA GLU A 935 23.12 5.57 1.39
C GLU A 935 24.17 4.88 0.50
N ARG A 936 24.53 3.64 0.87
CA ARG A 936 25.64 2.86 0.28
C ARG A 936 25.32 1.38 0.01
N LYS A 937 24.07 0.97 0.21
CA LYS A 937 23.64 -0.44 0.27
C LYS A 937 22.31 -0.61 -0.44
N VAL A 938 22.12 -1.76 -1.08
CA VAL A 938 20.83 -2.23 -1.59
C VAL A 938 20.43 -3.46 -0.80
N GLU A 939 19.26 -3.40 -0.17
CA GLU A 939 18.74 -4.42 0.74
C GLU A 939 17.52 -5.11 0.11
N PRO A 940 17.63 -6.40 -0.26
CA PRO A 940 16.49 -7.17 -0.71
C PRO A 940 15.54 -7.46 0.46
N ILE A 941 14.24 -7.27 0.24
CA ILE A 941 13.17 -7.54 1.21
C ILE A 941 12.10 -8.39 0.52
N SER A 942 11.96 -9.65 0.95
CA SER A 942 10.91 -10.56 0.48
C SER A 942 9.59 -10.30 1.21
N MET A 943 8.49 -10.22 0.46
CA MET A 943 7.12 -10.17 1.00
C MET A 943 6.49 -11.55 0.83
N THR A 944 6.27 -12.26 1.93
CA THR A 944 5.94 -13.69 1.91
C THR A 944 4.59 -13.98 2.55
N VAL A 945 3.77 -14.83 1.91
CA VAL A 945 2.55 -15.40 2.49
C VAL A 945 2.93 -16.69 3.23
N PRO A 946 2.68 -16.82 4.55
CA PRO A 946 3.06 -18.01 5.31
C PRO A 946 2.12 -19.19 5.02
N ARG A 947 2.42 -19.96 3.97
CA ARG A 947 1.80 -21.27 3.67
C ARG A 947 2.70 -22.40 4.16
N LYS A 948 2.10 -23.54 4.50
CA LYS A 948 2.78 -24.79 4.89
C LYS A 948 2.54 -25.86 3.82
N SER A 949 3.03 -25.63 2.61
CA SER A 949 2.87 -26.56 1.48
C SER A 949 3.96 -26.32 0.45
N ASP A 950 4.59 -27.40 0.00
CA ASP A 950 5.58 -27.39 -1.09
C ASP A 950 4.92 -27.45 -2.49
N LEU A 951 3.57 -27.43 -2.55
CA LEU A 951 2.81 -27.41 -3.79
C LEU A 951 2.62 -25.98 -4.30
N PHE A 952 2.57 -25.81 -5.63
CA PHE A 952 2.29 -24.52 -6.26
C PHE A 952 0.96 -23.91 -5.78
N GLN A 953 1.04 -22.73 -5.15
CA GLN A 953 -0.12 -22.03 -4.57
C GLN A 953 -0.83 -21.20 -5.65
N GLY A 954 -1.61 -21.87 -6.52
CA GLY A 954 -2.33 -21.20 -7.62
C GLY A 954 -3.33 -20.12 -7.20
N ASP A 955 -3.74 -20.07 -5.92
CA ASP A 955 -4.55 -18.98 -5.39
C ASP A 955 -3.75 -17.70 -5.08
N LEU A 956 -2.42 -17.80 -4.95
CA LEU A 956 -1.50 -16.66 -4.76
C LEU A 956 -0.88 -16.18 -6.08
N TYR A 957 -0.83 -17.07 -7.07
CA TYR A 957 -0.21 -16.84 -8.38
C TYR A 957 -1.20 -17.18 -9.51
N PRO A 958 -2.17 -16.30 -9.80
CA PRO A 958 -2.93 -16.38 -11.06
C PRO A 958 -2.00 -16.11 -12.25
N ASP A 959 -2.50 -16.35 -13.47
CA ASP A 959 -1.74 -16.08 -14.69
C ASP A 959 -1.40 -14.58 -14.81
N THR A 960 -0.10 -14.28 -14.86
CA THR A 960 0.47 -12.92 -14.79
C THR A 960 0.92 -12.43 -16.17
N ALA A 961 1.26 -11.15 -16.33
CA ALA A 961 1.72 -10.61 -17.61
C ALA A 961 3.07 -11.23 -18.05
N GLY A 962 3.11 -11.76 -19.28
CA GLY A 962 4.30 -12.38 -19.87
C GLY A 962 5.31 -11.41 -20.48
N LEU A 963 6.28 -11.96 -21.20
CA LEU A 963 7.21 -11.20 -22.07
C LEU A 963 6.61 -10.94 -23.46
N GLU A 964 5.63 -11.73 -23.92
CA GLU A 964 5.07 -11.55 -25.26
C GLU A 964 4.12 -10.33 -25.31
N PRO A 965 4.36 -9.35 -26.20
CA PRO A 965 3.46 -8.23 -26.39
C PRO A 965 2.15 -8.69 -27.04
N ALA A 966 1.04 -8.06 -26.67
CA ALA A 966 -0.29 -8.34 -27.22
C ALA A 966 -0.53 -7.64 -28.57
N LEU A 967 0.18 -6.54 -28.85
CA LEU A 967 0.07 -5.75 -30.08
C LEU A 967 1.47 -5.35 -30.60
N LEU A 968 1.58 -5.08 -31.89
CA LEU A 968 2.72 -4.33 -32.43
C LEU A 968 2.49 -2.82 -32.22
N ALA A 969 3.56 -2.03 -32.35
CA ALA A 969 3.47 -0.57 -32.30
C ALA A 969 2.43 -0.03 -33.32
N GLU A 970 2.51 -0.50 -34.56
CA GLU A 970 1.60 -0.07 -35.65
C GLU A 970 0.13 -0.43 -35.39
N ASP A 971 -0.17 -1.58 -34.77
CA ASP A 971 -1.54 -1.98 -34.42
C ASP A 971 -2.16 -1.04 -33.37
N TRP A 972 -1.41 -0.74 -32.30
CA TRP A 972 -1.87 0.16 -31.25
C TRP A 972 -1.99 1.61 -31.73
N ILE A 973 -1.07 2.06 -32.59
CA ILE A 973 -1.12 3.38 -33.25
C ILE A 973 -2.36 3.48 -34.16
N ALA A 974 -2.72 2.39 -34.85
CA ALA A 974 -3.96 2.30 -35.62
C ALA A 974 -5.25 2.25 -34.76
N GLY A 975 -5.13 2.29 -33.43
CA GLY A 975 -6.25 2.35 -32.49
C GLY A 975 -6.75 0.99 -31.99
N GLN A 976 -5.97 -0.08 -32.15
CA GLN A 976 -6.30 -1.37 -31.53
C GLN A 976 -5.95 -1.37 -30.04
N ASP A 977 -6.75 -2.06 -29.24
CA ASP A 977 -6.56 -2.28 -27.81
C ASP A 977 -6.65 -3.78 -27.50
N ALA A 978 -5.74 -4.27 -26.66
CA ALA A 978 -5.72 -5.67 -26.21
C ALA A 978 -5.18 -5.79 -24.78
N PRO A 979 -5.71 -6.71 -23.96
CA PRO A 979 -5.13 -7.03 -22.65
C PRO A 979 -3.77 -7.71 -22.79
N PRO A 980 -2.90 -7.65 -21.77
CA PRO A 980 -1.59 -8.31 -21.80
C PRO A 980 -1.73 -9.83 -21.91
N ILE A 981 -0.82 -10.46 -22.66
CA ILE A 981 -0.77 -11.93 -22.77
C ILE A 981 -0.40 -12.50 -21.40
N LEU A 982 -1.33 -13.26 -20.82
CA LEU A 982 -1.16 -13.86 -19.50
C LEU A 982 -0.48 -15.24 -19.59
N VAL A 983 0.36 -15.55 -18.60
CA VAL A 983 1.15 -16.78 -18.52
C VAL A 983 1.19 -17.32 -17.09
N SER A 984 1.07 -18.65 -16.96
CA SER A 984 1.12 -19.32 -15.66
C SER A 984 2.54 -19.35 -15.09
N MET A 985 2.64 -19.13 -13.77
CA MET A 985 3.88 -19.28 -12.99
C MET A 985 4.10 -20.71 -12.48
N SER A 986 3.22 -21.66 -12.82
CA SER A 986 3.30 -23.05 -12.36
C SER A 986 4.55 -23.77 -12.91
N GLY A 987 5.44 -24.20 -12.01
CA GLY A 987 6.73 -24.82 -12.38
C GLY A 987 7.88 -23.82 -12.60
N GLY A 988 7.65 -22.52 -12.35
CA GLY A 988 8.64 -21.46 -12.54
C GLY A 988 8.56 -20.80 -13.93
N TYR A 989 9.12 -19.60 -14.05
CA TYR A 989 9.02 -18.82 -15.27
C TYR A 989 9.98 -19.33 -16.36
N ASN A 990 9.45 -20.17 -17.26
CA ASN A 990 10.13 -20.54 -18.50
C ASN A 990 9.99 -19.40 -19.52
N VAL A 991 11.08 -18.70 -19.80
CA VAL A 991 11.15 -17.64 -20.81
C VAL A 991 10.73 -18.21 -22.17
N PRO A 992 9.63 -17.75 -22.80
CA PRO A 992 9.29 -18.14 -24.17
C PRO A 992 10.38 -17.64 -25.14
N ALA A 993 10.67 -18.41 -26.18
CA ALA A 993 11.59 -17.95 -27.22
C ALA A 993 10.96 -16.74 -27.93
N SER A 994 11.52 -15.53 -27.74
CA SER A 994 10.93 -14.31 -28.28
C SER A 994 10.79 -14.39 -29.80
N LYS A 995 9.55 -14.22 -30.27
CA LYS A 995 9.22 -14.18 -31.70
C LYS A 995 9.66 -12.87 -32.36
N TYR A 996 9.94 -11.83 -31.57
CA TYR A 996 10.18 -10.46 -32.02
C TYR A 996 11.51 -9.92 -31.48
N ASN A 997 12.34 -9.37 -32.35
CA ASN A 997 13.58 -8.69 -31.95
C ASN A 997 13.31 -7.20 -31.75
N THR A 998 13.10 -6.81 -30.49
CA THR A 998 12.74 -5.48 -29.99
C THR A 998 13.50 -4.31 -30.66
N LEU A 999 14.78 -4.50 -31.01
CA LEU A 999 15.68 -3.44 -31.51
C LEU A 999 16.35 -3.74 -32.88
N ARG A 1000 15.76 -4.54 -33.78
CA ARG A 1000 16.43 -4.94 -35.06
C ARG A 1000 15.87 -4.38 -36.37
N GLY A 1001 15.55 -3.08 -36.39
CA GLY A 1001 15.11 -2.34 -37.59
C GLY A 1001 16.24 -1.81 -38.49
N ARG A 1002 16.70 -2.65 -39.46
CA ARG A 1002 17.69 -2.36 -40.54
C ARG A 1002 19.10 -1.87 -40.12
N PRO A 1003 20.17 -2.34 -40.80
CA PRO A 1003 21.47 -1.66 -40.71
C PRO A 1003 21.41 -0.31 -41.46
N LYS A 1004 21.91 0.76 -40.83
CA LYS A 1004 22.13 2.05 -41.52
C LYS A 1004 23.25 1.88 -42.56
N LEU A 1005 22.89 1.89 -43.84
CA LEU A 1005 23.85 2.03 -44.94
C LEU A 1005 24.54 3.39 -44.83
N LEU A 1006 25.86 3.37 -44.60
CA LEU A 1006 26.68 4.58 -44.64
C LEU A 1006 26.67 5.17 -46.06
N PRO A 1007 26.50 6.50 -46.22
CA PRO A 1007 26.58 7.14 -47.53
C PRO A 1007 28.03 7.21 -48.00
N GLN A 1008 28.50 6.20 -48.73
CA GLN A 1008 29.75 6.28 -49.47
C GLN A 1008 29.56 7.13 -50.73
N SER A 1009 30.19 8.30 -50.77
CA SER A 1009 30.39 9.06 -52.00
C SER A 1009 31.48 8.38 -52.86
N ASN A 1010 31.20 8.24 -54.16
CA ASN A 1010 31.99 7.40 -55.06
C ASN A 1010 33.39 7.93 -55.37
N SER A 1011 34.36 7.02 -55.53
CA SER A 1011 35.44 7.21 -56.51
C SER A 1011 35.97 5.88 -57.09
N ALA A 1012 35.95 5.80 -58.43
CA ALA A 1012 36.80 4.97 -59.31
C ALA A 1012 36.91 3.42 -59.11
N THR A 1013 36.23 2.67 -59.99
CA THR A 1013 36.81 1.71 -60.98
C THR A 1013 38.11 0.95 -60.59
N ASN A 1014 38.24 -0.39 -60.72
CA ASN A 1014 38.02 -1.17 -61.95
C ASN A 1014 38.14 -2.73 -61.80
N ILE A 1015 37.37 -3.47 -62.61
CA ILE A 1015 37.76 -4.66 -63.43
C ILE A 1015 38.27 -5.99 -62.77
N SER A 1016 37.35 -6.96 -62.70
CA SER A 1016 37.41 -8.39 -63.13
C SER A 1016 38.34 -9.47 -62.52
N SER A 1017 37.69 -10.48 -61.92
CA SER A 1017 37.85 -11.94 -62.12
C SER A 1017 39.23 -12.63 -62.26
N ASN A 1018 39.53 -13.56 -61.32
CA ASN A 1018 39.34 -15.02 -61.50
C ASN A 1018 39.48 -15.73 -60.12
N THR A 1019 38.73 -16.76 -59.70
CA THR A 1019 38.35 -18.09 -60.23
C THR A 1019 39.38 -19.20 -59.91
N THR A 1020 38.90 -20.38 -59.46
CA THR A 1020 39.62 -21.66 -59.16
C THR A 1020 40.63 -21.69 -57.99
N ALA A 1021 40.86 -22.79 -57.26
CA ALA A 1021 40.09 -24.06 -57.07
C ALA A 1021 40.70 -24.93 -55.93
N LEU A 1022 39.95 -25.98 -55.51
CA LEU A 1022 40.34 -27.37 -55.10
C LEU A 1022 41.62 -27.63 -54.25
N SER A 1023 41.73 -28.68 -53.40
CA SER A 1023 40.81 -29.76 -52.96
C SER A 1023 41.45 -30.62 -51.84
N THR A 1024 40.72 -31.63 -51.34
CA THR A 1024 41.22 -32.96 -50.86
C THR A 1024 42.19 -32.99 -49.66
N ASN A 1025 42.30 -34.01 -48.78
CA ASN A 1025 41.62 -35.28 -48.44
C ASN A 1025 42.37 -35.85 -47.19
N ALA A 1026 42.04 -36.95 -46.49
CA ALA A 1026 40.85 -37.82 -46.40
C ALA A 1026 40.98 -38.75 -45.17
N THR A 1027 39.86 -39.33 -44.70
CA THR A 1027 39.71 -40.63 -43.96
C THR A 1027 40.47 -40.85 -42.65
N GLY A 1028 39.93 -41.54 -41.63
CA GLY A 1028 38.65 -42.26 -41.46
C GLY A 1028 38.74 -43.16 -40.18
N ARG A 1029 37.90 -44.18 -39.93
CA ARG A 1029 36.77 -44.74 -40.70
C ARG A 1029 35.97 -45.76 -39.84
N GLN A 1030 34.62 -45.65 -39.81
CA GLN A 1030 33.63 -46.73 -39.51
C GLN A 1030 33.76 -47.46 -38.13
N THR A 1031 32.87 -48.36 -37.68
CA THR A 1031 31.69 -49.13 -38.20
C THR A 1031 30.71 -49.29 -37.01
N GLU A 1032 29.37 -49.19 -37.06
CA GLU A 1032 28.30 -49.85 -37.86
C GLU A 1032 27.52 -50.90 -37.03
N SER A 1033 26.27 -51.21 -37.46
CA SER A 1033 25.32 -52.19 -36.89
C SER A 1033 24.60 -51.73 -35.61
N GLU A 1034 23.29 -51.94 -35.35
CA GLU A 1034 22.11 -52.35 -36.15
C GLU A 1034 20.84 -51.90 -35.34
N ARG A 1035 19.55 -52.02 -35.73
CA ARG A 1035 18.87 -52.71 -36.85
C ARG A 1035 17.62 -51.93 -37.32
N THR A 1036 16.92 -52.51 -38.30
CA THR A 1036 15.66 -52.11 -38.94
C THR A 1036 14.39 -52.53 -38.14
N GLN A 1037 13.13 -52.21 -38.49
CA GLN A 1037 12.54 -51.92 -39.81
C GLN A 1037 11.14 -51.25 -39.78
N GLN A 1038 10.92 -50.19 -40.60
CA GLN A 1038 9.70 -49.87 -41.41
C GLN A 1038 8.31 -49.73 -40.71
N VAL A 1039 7.24 -49.11 -41.25
CA VAL A 1039 6.91 -48.32 -42.48
C VAL A 1039 5.66 -47.43 -42.11
N GLN A 1040 5.33 -46.25 -42.66
CA GLN A 1040 4.95 -45.93 -44.04
C GLN A 1040 4.79 -44.39 -44.26
N SER A 1041 4.56 -43.97 -45.52
CA SER A 1041 4.01 -42.66 -45.96
C SER A 1041 4.90 -41.40 -45.90
N ARG A 1042 5.49 -41.04 -47.05
CA ARG A 1042 5.23 -39.76 -47.73
C ARG A 1042 5.75 -39.77 -49.19
N LYS A 1043 4.87 -39.37 -50.12
CA LYS A 1043 5.17 -38.82 -51.45
C LYS A 1043 4.41 -37.47 -51.54
N GLU A 1044 4.59 -36.75 -52.64
CA GLU A 1044 3.98 -35.44 -52.94
C GLU A 1044 4.50 -34.26 -52.10
N VAL A 1045 5.62 -33.65 -52.53
CA VAL A 1045 5.77 -32.17 -52.64
C VAL A 1045 6.81 -31.86 -53.75
N GLU A 1046 6.39 -31.81 -55.01
CA GLU A 1046 7.08 -31.05 -56.07
C GLU A 1046 5.99 -30.43 -56.96
N GLY A 1047 6.03 -29.10 -57.16
CA GLY A 1047 5.00 -28.35 -57.90
C GLY A 1047 4.48 -27.06 -57.23
N GLY A 1048 4.84 -26.79 -55.96
CA GLY A 1048 4.44 -25.55 -55.28
C GLY A 1048 5.30 -24.31 -55.61
N THR A 1049 6.52 -24.52 -56.11
CA THR A 1049 7.62 -23.54 -56.06
C THR A 1049 7.61 -22.44 -57.13
N GLU A 1050 6.72 -22.52 -58.12
CA GLU A 1050 6.59 -21.50 -59.19
C GLU A 1050 5.44 -20.51 -58.99
N ARG A 1051 4.43 -20.82 -58.15
CA ARG A 1051 3.31 -19.90 -57.90
C ARG A 1051 3.71 -18.74 -56.98
N THR A 1052 4.33 -19.05 -55.85
CA THR A 1052 4.75 -18.05 -54.85
C THR A 1052 5.66 -16.97 -55.46
N ARG A 1053 6.68 -17.38 -56.23
CA ARG A 1053 7.57 -16.45 -56.97
C ARG A 1053 6.86 -15.51 -57.94
N LYS A 1054 5.65 -15.84 -58.39
CA LYS A 1054 4.84 -15.00 -59.27
C LYS A 1054 4.01 -14.00 -58.47
N GLU A 1055 3.47 -14.45 -57.34
CA GLU A 1055 2.73 -13.63 -56.36
C GLU A 1055 3.67 -12.60 -55.69
N ASP A 1056 4.88 -13.00 -55.28
CA ASP A 1056 5.92 -12.12 -54.72
C ASP A 1056 6.27 -10.94 -55.65
N ASN A 1057 6.40 -11.22 -56.95
CA ASN A 1057 6.72 -10.21 -57.96
C ASN A 1057 5.57 -9.22 -58.19
N GLN A 1058 4.31 -9.70 -58.22
CA GLN A 1058 3.14 -8.82 -58.34
C GLN A 1058 2.98 -7.94 -57.09
N LEU A 1059 3.27 -8.47 -55.90
CA LEU A 1059 3.24 -7.69 -54.66
C LEU A 1059 4.30 -6.57 -54.68
N ALA A 1060 5.49 -6.83 -55.21
CA ALA A 1060 6.54 -5.82 -55.37
C ALA A 1060 6.13 -4.68 -56.34
N GLU A 1061 5.45 -5.02 -57.44
CA GLU A 1061 4.96 -4.07 -58.45
C GLU A 1061 3.88 -3.14 -57.87
N ILE A 1062 2.87 -3.70 -57.19
CA ILE A 1062 1.82 -2.94 -56.48
C ILE A 1062 2.44 -2.03 -55.40
N LEU A 1063 3.45 -2.52 -54.66
CA LEU A 1063 4.17 -1.71 -53.67
C LEU A 1063 4.99 -0.57 -54.29
N THR A 1064 5.34 -0.62 -55.58
CA THR A 1064 5.93 0.53 -56.29
C THR A 1064 4.88 1.54 -56.74
N GLU A 1065 3.70 1.12 -57.20
CA GLU A 1065 2.60 2.03 -57.55
C GLU A 1065 2.09 2.80 -56.31
N ILE A 1066 1.92 2.12 -55.17
CA ILE A 1066 1.49 2.76 -53.91
C ILE A 1066 2.50 3.84 -53.47
N ARG A 1067 3.81 3.63 -53.68
CA ARG A 1067 4.83 4.66 -53.38
C ARG A 1067 4.74 5.86 -54.33
N ALA A 1068 4.51 5.61 -55.63
CA ALA A 1068 4.32 6.68 -56.61
C ALA A 1068 3.08 7.52 -56.29
N LEU A 1069 1.95 6.88 -55.94
CA LEU A 1069 0.72 7.55 -55.49
C LEU A 1069 0.94 8.36 -54.21
N ARG A 1070 1.64 7.80 -53.20
CA ARG A 1070 1.93 8.51 -51.94
C ARG A 1070 2.82 9.75 -52.16
N ALA A 1071 3.78 9.68 -53.07
CA ALA A 1071 4.57 10.85 -53.48
C ALA A 1071 3.72 11.92 -54.21
N LEU A 1072 2.78 11.48 -55.06
CA LEU A 1072 1.84 12.37 -55.75
C LEU A 1072 0.90 13.10 -54.77
N VAL A 1073 0.40 12.39 -53.74
CA VAL A 1073 -0.43 12.97 -52.68
C VAL A 1073 0.35 13.99 -51.83
N LEU A 1074 1.60 13.70 -51.49
CA LEU A 1074 2.47 14.67 -50.78
C LEU A 1074 2.75 15.92 -51.62
N ALA A 1075 2.97 15.77 -52.93
CA ALA A 1075 3.14 16.90 -53.85
C ALA A 1075 1.85 17.73 -54.00
N GLN A 1076 0.66 17.10 -53.97
CA GLN A 1076 -0.62 17.81 -53.91
C GLN A 1076 -0.80 18.55 -52.58
N GLY A 1077 -0.46 17.93 -51.44
CA GLY A 1077 -0.53 18.55 -50.11
C GLY A 1077 0.31 19.83 -50.01
N HIS A 1078 1.58 19.77 -50.42
CA HIS A 1078 2.45 20.96 -50.46
C HIS A 1078 1.91 22.04 -51.43
N ARG A 1079 1.22 21.65 -52.51
CA ARG A 1079 0.61 22.59 -53.45
C ARG A 1079 -0.66 23.26 -52.88
N ILE A 1080 -1.43 22.55 -52.05
CA ILE A 1080 -2.57 23.11 -51.31
C ILE A 1080 -2.08 24.10 -50.26
N ASP A 1081 -1.11 23.72 -49.43
CA ASP A 1081 -0.49 24.57 -48.40
C ASP A 1081 0.09 25.89 -48.99
N VAL A 1082 0.74 25.81 -50.17
CA VAL A 1082 1.19 27.02 -50.89
C VAL A 1082 0.03 27.89 -51.38
N LEU A 1083 -1.08 27.31 -51.84
CA LEU A 1083 -2.27 28.05 -52.27
C LEU A 1083 -3.02 28.67 -51.09
N GLU A 1084 -3.10 27.98 -49.95
CA GLU A 1084 -3.71 28.49 -48.71
C GLU A 1084 -2.91 29.68 -48.15
N ARG A 1085 -1.57 29.63 -48.20
CA ARG A 1085 -0.70 30.78 -47.88
C ARG A 1085 -0.81 31.94 -48.87
N GLN A 1086 -1.20 31.69 -50.13
CA GLN A 1086 -1.49 32.74 -51.11
C GLN A 1086 -2.87 33.37 -50.87
N LEU A 1087 -3.89 32.56 -50.57
CA LEU A 1087 -5.22 33.03 -50.16
C LEU A 1087 -5.18 33.89 -48.89
N ALA A 1088 -4.43 33.46 -47.86
CA ALA A 1088 -4.30 34.23 -46.62
C ALA A 1088 -3.73 35.64 -46.87
N ARG A 1089 -2.72 35.78 -47.74
CA ARG A 1089 -2.15 37.09 -48.11
C ARG A 1089 -3.13 37.97 -48.88
N MET A 1090 -3.97 37.36 -49.72
CA MET A 1090 -5.02 38.08 -50.44
C MET A 1090 -6.14 38.59 -49.53
N ASP A 1091 -6.53 37.81 -48.51
CA ASP A 1091 -7.51 38.24 -47.49
C ASP A 1091 -6.94 39.31 -46.54
N ASP A 1092 -5.64 39.26 -46.22
CA ASP A 1092 -4.91 40.32 -45.48
C ASP A 1092 -4.70 41.62 -46.30
N GLY A 1093 -4.97 41.59 -47.61
CA GLY A 1093 -5.01 42.78 -48.47
C GLY A 1093 -3.68 43.24 -49.06
N GLU A 1094 -2.61 42.43 -48.99
CA GLU A 1094 -1.37 42.67 -49.74
C GLU A 1094 -1.44 42.02 -51.13
N VAL A 1095 -1.07 42.78 -52.18
CA VAL A 1095 -1.14 42.41 -53.60
C VAL A 1095 0.23 42.00 -54.15
#